data_AF-A0A838W9I7-F1
#
_entry.id   AF-A0A838W9I7-F1
#
_cell.length_a   1.000
_cell.length_b   1.000
_cell.length_c   1.000
_cell.angle_alpha   90.00
_cell.angle_beta   90.00
_cell.angle_gamma   90.00
#
_symmetry.space_group_name_H-M   'P 1'
#
loop_
_entity.id
_entity.type
_entity.pdbx_description
1 polymer ?
#
loop_
_entity_poly.entity_id
_entity_poly.type
_entity_poly.pdbx_seq_one_letter_code
_entity_poly.pdbx_strand_id
1 'polypeptide(L)'
;MSQIEITGTDLDDWASRRDAQSRLPRLVRRLVRATAGPLTRLDFPADEAVQMGGWDGIVESPPGGTFVPAGVSGWELGTTSDIRGKAESDYRKRKRDPLGLDPAETTFVFVTPRRWGGKAAWVDERRAEGFWKDVRAYDADDLEQWLDLAPQIQDWVSSDLLGRPSGGARDLEQAWRDWADATEPPTSPALAIAGRTSAEEKIARWLANPSGTLPVRGESLEEALAFFLAAVRRLPDADREAIEAGAVVVDTQEAWEWLAGTEPPLVLICAFEPNERLARAVRGGHHVVVLTGMSSEDDDDERTVVLPRPSRHAAEQALLETGLSGARARDAAAVARRSPLALRRKLAISGARRAPAWAGSPSARVILAAVFAGGWNDRVDGDREVLATLSGLPYDDFAAQLLHWAAQADPPVRRVGDTWLIAAKEDAWRLLARYLARADLERFRVIAVQVLTGADEEGQPLGAQSQRISEFLGDGIADTLALMGALGQTTRLADGSLADETAARAVRGILRQANADARIWIMNERRLRRLAEAAPQVFLDAVAAGLQGEQTVVMRMFGEGPGAVVPVSWQAGLLWALEVLAWPREYLGRAASALARLARLDPGGRTVNRPANSLREIFLVRDPRTAADLAFRRTVLERIIRDEPAVAWNLLCRLLPERHRSAAHTARPRWRDWVPEEEPTVTYAEIFATAEWAVEHLIGLAGTDGTRWAELIGHLDNVPPAAFTRVVDHLASLRPSRLGTEGKIAVWEALRTLIAKHRRYPEAKWALPAEQVLRLDRLYRRFAPGDLVERYAYLFGNAPALLRPGRERRERGTLLTKERTTALKRIYAGSGLDGVRRLIAAAERPGTVGWVLGAAGLLTAAEEDAILAETLRAETGLEFVRSYVTARSEAGGEQWFAERAASVPSTDAELGRLLTALPFGGATWARAAAAGSAVEESYWKQATVLWIEDPADVEQAARSLYRFGRPLAAVELLVLHEGGVQAEPGLVADVLEAAATAPEVEGDRLGWEMSELLARLDDANSLPDERIALLEWQLLAILDSYSERPPRALHRALTSDPTFFADVVSFGYKARNDADEEDVSETDLVRAHRAYELLRSFRTVPGLGPDGSVDEETLRSWVLQAREEIKARGREVGDLLIGHVLRYAPAGADGIWPAEPVRDLIEELASDALERGLWTEIHNSRGVTTRGVTEGGGQERTIAEQFRHWAEALEGRWLRTAALLRSVAESYEGDARREDTDAELNEDYWD
;
A
#
# COMPACT_ATOMS: atom_id res chain seq x y z
N MET A 1 -47.26 19.75 -30.99
CA MET A 1 -47.84 19.58 -29.64
C MET A 1 -48.14 20.97 -29.10
N SER A 2 -49.23 21.12 -28.34
CA SER A 2 -49.67 22.40 -27.79
C SER A 2 -48.66 22.92 -26.77
N GLN A 3 -48.39 24.22 -26.84
CA GLN A 3 -47.77 25.04 -25.80
C GLN A 3 -48.18 24.57 -24.40
N ILE A 4 -47.23 24.42 -23.47
CA ILE A 4 -47.56 24.27 -22.05
C ILE A 4 -47.99 25.66 -21.59
N GLU A 5 -49.29 25.91 -21.67
CA GLU A 5 -49.89 27.15 -21.20
C GLU A 5 -50.38 26.90 -19.77
N ILE A 6 -49.72 27.53 -18.80
CA ILE A 6 -50.18 27.53 -17.40
C ILE A 6 -51.20 28.65 -17.26
N THR A 7 -52.47 28.29 -17.10
CA THR A 7 -53.52 29.29 -16.99
C THR A 7 -53.75 29.72 -15.55
N GLY A 8 -54.33 30.90 -15.32
CA GLY A 8 -54.76 31.34 -13.99
C GLY A 8 -55.78 30.39 -13.35
N THR A 9 -56.51 29.61 -14.15
CA THR A 9 -57.39 28.53 -13.65
C THR A 9 -56.56 27.41 -13.00
N ASP A 10 -55.44 27.02 -13.61
CA ASP A 10 -54.58 25.96 -13.09
C ASP A 10 -53.95 26.37 -11.74
N LEU A 11 -53.57 27.64 -11.61
CA LEU A 11 -53.03 28.20 -10.37
C LEU A 11 -54.11 28.32 -9.28
N ASP A 12 -55.33 28.74 -9.64
CA ASP A 12 -56.46 28.84 -8.69
C ASP A 12 -56.89 27.47 -8.16
N ASP A 13 -56.89 26.45 -9.02
CA ASP A 13 -57.11 25.05 -8.64
C ASP A 13 -55.99 24.54 -7.73
N TRP A 14 -54.72 24.81 -8.08
CA TRP A 14 -53.57 24.44 -7.27
C TRP A 14 -53.60 25.07 -5.87
N ALA A 15 -54.06 26.31 -5.73
CA ALA A 15 -54.19 27.02 -4.45
C ALA A 15 -55.04 26.27 -3.41
N SER A 16 -55.87 25.32 -3.85
CA SER A 16 -56.73 24.49 -2.99
C SER A 16 -56.04 23.23 -2.46
N ARG A 17 -54.82 22.92 -2.93
CA ARG A 17 -53.99 21.82 -2.43
C ARG A 17 -53.16 22.26 -1.22
N ARG A 18 -52.82 21.30 -0.36
CA ARG A 18 -52.05 21.56 0.89
C ARG A 18 -50.62 22.06 0.60
N ASP A 19 -50.00 21.55 -0.46
CA ASP A 19 -48.63 21.90 -0.85
C ASP A 19 -48.49 23.32 -1.41
N ALA A 20 -49.60 23.97 -1.81
CA ALA A 20 -49.55 25.35 -2.31
C ALA A 20 -49.05 26.35 -1.26
N GLN A 21 -49.33 26.13 0.03
CA GLN A 21 -48.89 27.02 1.11
C GLN A 21 -47.36 27.04 1.27
N SER A 22 -46.70 25.88 1.12
CA SER A 22 -45.25 25.79 1.29
C SER A 22 -44.48 26.08 0.01
N ARG A 23 -45.09 25.87 -1.17
CA ARG A 23 -44.43 26.00 -2.48
C ARG A 23 -44.66 27.34 -3.19
N LEU A 24 -45.69 28.12 -2.82
CA LEU A 24 -45.90 29.48 -3.37
C LEU A 24 -44.71 30.43 -3.16
N PRO A 25 -44.06 30.50 -1.97
CA PRO A 25 -42.86 31.30 -1.80
C PRO A 25 -41.73 30.89 -2.76
N ARG A 26 -41.59 29.59 -3.05
CA ARG A 26 -40.60 29.06 -3.99
C ARG A 26 -40.90 29.47 -5.43
N LEU A 27 -42.18 29.44 -5.85
CA LEU A 27 -42.61 29.94 -7.16
C LEU A 27 -42.27 31.42 -7.33
N VAL A 28 -42.67 32.27 -6.35
CA VAL A 28 -42.40 33.71 -6.40
C VAL A 28 -40.90 33.98 -6.40
N ARG A 29 -40.12 33.28 -5.57
CA ARG A 29 -38.65 33.41 -5.55
C ARG A 29 -38.03 33.09 -6.92
N ARG A 30 -38.48 32.02 -7.59
CA ARG A 30 -38.01 31.63 -8.93
C ARG A 30 -38.37 32.69 -9.98
N LEU A 31 -39.61 33.19 -9.96
CA LEU A 31 -40.07 34.25 -10.86
C LEU A 31 -39.30 35.56 -10.67
N VAL A 32 -39.06 35.96 -9.41
CA VAL A 32 -38.25 37.16 -9.09
C VAL A 32 -36.83 37.00 -9.61
N ARG A 33 -36.16 35.87 -9.37
CA ARG A 33 -34.81 35.61 -9.91
C ARG A 33 -34.78 35.63 -11.44
N ALA A 34 -35.80 35.05 -12.08
CA ALA A 34 -35.88 34.96 -13.53
C ALA A 34 -36.14 36.30 -14.24
N THR A 35 -36.76 37.29 -13.56
CA THR A 35 -37.31 38.48 -14.23
C THR A 35 -36.82 39.84 -13.69
N ALA A 36 -36.15 39.89 -12.54
CA ALA A 36 -35.85 41.15 -11.84
C ALA A 36 -34.43 41.72 -12.05
N GLY A 37 -33.59 41.10 -12.89
CA GLY A 37 -32.19 41.51 -13.08
C GLY A 37 -31.31 41.29 -11.84
N PRO A 38 -30.11 41.91 -11.74
CA PRO A 38 -29.21 41.73 -10.60
C PRO A 38 -29.80 42.35 -9.32
N LEU A 39 -30.27 41.48 -8.42
CA LEU A 39 -30.90 41.86 -7.15
C LEU A 39 -29.85 42.28 -6.11
N THR A 40 -30.12 43.36 -5.38
CA THR A 40 -29.32 43.76 -4.22
C THR A 40 -29.64 42.92 -2.98
N ARG A 41 -30.90 42.45 -2.89
CA ARG A 41 -31.36 41.57 -1.81
C ARG A 41 -32.52 40.69 -2.28
N LEU A 42 -32.53 39.42 -1.89
CA LEU A 42 -33.63 38.48 -2.14
C LEU A 42 -33.76 37.49 -0.98
N ASP A 43 -34.73 37.73 -0.10
CA ASP A 43 -35.06 36.85 1.01
C ASP A 43 -36.47 36.28 0.80
N PHE A 44 -36.60 35.00 0.47
CA PHE A 44 -37.89 34.27 0.45
C PHE A 44 -37.70 32.92 1.12
N PRO A 45 -38.02 32.76 2.42
CA PRO A 45 -38.04 31.47 3.08
C PRO A 45 -39.14 30.57 2.46
N ALA A 46 -38.79 29.33 2.12
CA ALA A 46 -39.68 28.35 1.50
C ALA A 46 -39.62 27.00 2.24
N ASP A 47 -40.57 26.10 1.95
CA ASP A 47 -40.67 24.75 2.53
C ASP A 47 -40.72 24.75 4.07
N GLU A 48 -39.76 24.12 4.77
CA GLU A 48 -39.78 24.01 6.24
C GLU A 48 -39.48 25.34 6.97
N ALA A 49 -38.92 26.33 6.27
CA ALA A 49 -38.52 27.62 6.83
C ALA A 49 -39.67 28.64 6.96
N VAL A 50 -40.86 28.32 6.44
CA VAL A 50 -42.06 29.20 6.46
C VAL A 50 -42.61 29.41 7.89
N GLN A 51 -42.11 28.67 8.89
CA GLN A 51 -42.52 28.80 10.30
C GLN A 51 -41.82 29.91 11.09
N MET A 52 -40.84 30.62 10.50
CA MET A 52 -40.17 31.75 11.16
C MET A 52 -41.03 33.02 11.05
N GLY A 53 -41.34 33.66 12.19
CA GLY A 53 -42.10 34.91 12.20
C GLY A 53 -41.33 36.04 11.52
N GLY A 54 -41.87 36.61 10.44
CA GLY A 54 -41.20 37.62 9.61
C GLY A 54 -42.06 37.99 8.40
N TRP A 55 -41.55 38.79 7.47
CA TRP A 55 -42.15 38.94 6.12
C TRP A 55 -42.04 37.62 5.35
N ASP A 56 -43.00 37.30 4.47
CA ASP A 56 -42.92 36.10 3.63
C ASP A 56 -41.87 36.24 2.53
N GLY A 57 -41.53 37.48 2.14
CA GLY A 57 -40.29 37.78 1.43
C GLY A 57 -39.87 39.24 1.45
N ILE A 58 -38.60 39.53 1.19
CA ILE A 58 -38.03 40.87 1.07
C ILE A 58 -37.15 40.91 -0.17
N VAL A 59 -37.41 41.87 -1.06
CA VAL A 59 -36.66 42.05 -2.31
C VAL A 59 -36.17 43.49 -2.41
N GLU A 60 -34.90 43.66 -2.76
CA GLU A 60 -34.32 44.95 -3.17
C GLU A 60 -33.83 44.82 -4.62
N SER A 61 -34.48 45.55 -5.52
CA SER A 61 -34.27 45.42 -6.97
C SER A 61 -33.99 46.80 -7.60
N PRO A 62 -33.09 46.88 -8.61
CA PRO A 62 -32.89 48.08 -9.41
C PRO A 62 -34.15 48.44 -10.23
N PRO A 63 -34.24 49.65 -10.79
CA PRO A 63 -35.36 50.03 -11.67
C PRO A 63 -35.36 49.18 -12.96
N GLY A 64 -36.41 48.40 -13.22
CA GLY A 64 -36.51 47.67 -14.50
C GLY A 64 -37.55 46.55 -14.65
N GLY A 65 -38.17 46.02 -13.59
CA GLY A 65 -39.12 44.90 -13.69
C GLY A 65 -40.60 45.31 -13.68
N THR A 66 -41.46 44.58 -14.44
CA THR A 66 -42.92 44.78 -14.45
C THR A 66 -43.56 44.36 -13.12
N PHE A 67 -43.19 43.17 -12.62
CA PHE A 67 -43.78 42.56 -11.43
C PHE A 67 -42.96 42.77 -10.16
N VAL A 68 -41.68 43.17 -10.27
CA VAL A 68 -40.81 43.41 -9.11
C VAL A 68 -40.61 44.92 -8.94
N PRO A 69 -41.08 45.53 -7.82
CA PRO A 69 -40.94 46.96 -7.59
C PRO A 69 -39.48 47.42 -7.46
N ALA A 70 -39.20 48.64 -7.91
CA ALA A 70 -37.88 49.27 -7.75
C ALA A 70 -37.64 49.73 -6.30
N GLY A 71 -36.45 49.43 -5.77
CA GLY A 71 -36.08 49.64 -4.38
C GLY A 71 -36.52 48.49 -3.47
N VAL A 72 -36.71 48.77 -2.18
CA VAL A 72 -37.09 47.74 -1.18
C VAL A 72 -38.58 47.41 -1.31
N SER A 73 -38.92 46.13 -1.28
CA SER A 73 -40.30 45.63 -1.26
C SER A 73 -40.46 44.50 -0.25
N GLY A 74 -41.54 44.55 0.52
CA GLY A 74 -41.93 43.53 1.50
C GLY A 74 -43.13 42.75 0.97
N TRP A 75 -43.03 41.43 0.98
CA TRP A 75 -43.97 40.51 0.34
C TRP A 75 -44.71 39.66 1.38
N GLU A 76 -46.03 39.53 1.20
CA GLU A 76 -46.91 38.63 1.95
C GLU A 76 -47.63 37.70 0.97
N LEU A 77 -47.77 36.44 1.34
CA LEU A 77 -48.24 35.36 0.46
C LEU A 77 -49.46 34.66 1.10
N GLY A 78 -50.50 34.42 0.30
CA GLY A 78 -51.73 33.81 0.80
C GLY A 78 -52.40 32.87 -0.19
N THR A 79 -52.75 31.66 0.26
CA THR A 79 -53.51 30.69 -0.55
C THR A 79 -54.96 30.49 -0.07
N THR A 80 -55.42 31.29 0.89
CA THR A 80 -56.76 31.18 1.48
C THR A 80 -57.85 31.63 0.51
N SER A 81 -59.03 31.01 0.57
CA SER A 81 -60.19 31.44 -0.23
C SER A 81 -60.73 32.82 0.18
N ASP A 82 -60.55 33.24 1.44
CA ASP A 82 -60.80 34.62 1.88
C ASP A 82 -59.59 35.52 1.57
N ILE A 83 -59.43 35.86 0.29
CA ILE A 83 -58.30 36.65 -0.21
C ILE A 83 -58.27 38.04 0.43
N ARG A 84 -59.42 38.75 0.43
CA ARG A 84 -59.51 40.11 0.98
C ARG A 84 -59.25 40.13 2.48
N GLY A 85 -59.81 39.19 3.24
CA GLY A 85 -59.58 39.11 4.69
C GLY A 85 -58.12 38.84 5.03
N LYS A 86 -57.46 37.94 4.29
CA LYS A 86 -56.03 37.64 4.46
C LYS A 86 -55.14 38.83 4.10
N ALA A 87 -55.29 39.40 2.91
CA ALA A 87 -54.54 40.58 2.47
C ALA A 87 -54.69 41.77 3.43
N GLU A 88 -55.91 42.00 3.92
CA GLU A 88 -56.21 43.06 4.90
C GLU A 88 -55.52 42.80 6.25
N SER A 89 -55.58 41.56 6.72
CA SER A 89 -54.95 41.15 7.98
C SER A 89 -53.43 41.35 7.91
N ASP A 90 -52.80 40.90 6.83
CA ASP A 90 -51.35 41.00 6.65
C ASP A 90 -50.91 42.46 6.47
N TYR A 91 -51.63 43.24 5.66
CA TYR A 91 -51.37 44.68 5.52
C TYR A 91 -51.44 45.42 6.85
N ARG A 92 -52.51 45.20 7.64
CA ARG A 92 -52.65 45.83 8.97
C ARG A 92 -51.58 45.36 9.95
N LYS A 93 -51.21 44.07 9.90
CA LYS A 93 -50.14 43.50 10.73
C LYS A 93 -48.82 44.21 10.45
N ARG A 94 -48.45 44.41 9.18
CA ARG A 94 -47.22 45.11 8.78
C ARG A 94 -47.26 46.61 8.97
N LYS A 95 -48.45 47.22 8.85
CA LYS A 95 -48.65 48.63 9.20
C LYS A 95 -48.43 48.89 10.69
N ARG A 96 -48.85 47.95 11.55
CA ARG A 96 -48.64 48.03 13.01
C ARG A 96 -47.17 47.76 13.38
N ASP A 97 -46.52 46.85 12.68
CA ASP A 97 -45.12 46.48 12.90
C ASP A 97 -44.43 46.16 11.56
N PRO A 98 -43.72 47.14 10.98
CA PRO A 98 -42.99 46.97 9.71
C PRO A 98 -41.81 45.99 9.76
N LEU A 99 -41.43 45.49 10.95
CA LEU A 99 -40.29 44.59 11.18
C LEU A 99 -38.97 45.11 10.58
N GLY A 100 -38.67 46.40 10.79
CA GLY A 100 -37.40 47.00 10.41
C GLY A 100 -37.29 47.52 8.97
N LEU A 101 -38.35 47.38 8.16
CA LEU A 101 -38.44 48.07 6.86
C LEU A 101 -39.00 49.49 7.04
N ASP A 102 -38.44 50.47 6.31
CA ASP A 102 -38.95 51.84 6.30
C ASP A 102 -40.17 51.95 5.36
N PRO A 103 -41.38 52.22 5.86
CA PRO A 103 -42.57 52.30 5.02
C PRO A 103 -42.50 53.36 3.92
N ALA A 104 -41.80 54.47 4.13
CA ALA A 104 -41.69 55.54 3.14
C ALA A 104 -40.88 55.13 1.90
N GLU A 105 -39.98 54.16 2.06
CA GLU A 105 -39.11 53.65 0.99
C GLU A 105 -39.52 52.24 0.50
N THR A 106 -40.45 51.58 1.19
CA THR A 106 -40.83 50.18 0.95
C THR A 106 -42.15 50.04 0.20
N THR A 107 -42.18 49.21 -0.85
CA THR A 107 -43.43 48.78 -1.51
C THR A 107 -44.00 47.55 -0.83
N PHE A 108 -45.25 47.60 -0.37
CA PHE A 108 -45.96 46.41 0.14
C PHE A 108 -46.52 45.60 -1.04
N VAL A 109 -46.26 44.30 -1.07
CA VAL A 109 -46.76 43.40 -2.13
C VAL A 109 -47.50 42.22 -1.50
N PHE A 110 -48.73 41.97 -1.94
CA PHE A 110 -49.49 40.77 -1.58
C PHE A 110 -49.62 39.84 -2.78
N VAL A 111 -49.36 38.54 -2.63
CA VAL A 111 -49.50 37.56 -3.73
C VAL A 111 -50.41 36.43 -3.33
N THR A 112 -51.31 36.05 -4.25
CA THR A 112 -52.15 34.88 -4.13
C THR A 112 -52.23 34.11 -5.44
N PRO A 113 -52.17 32.77 -5.43
CA PRO A 113 -52.44 31.96 -6.61
C PRO A 113 -53.93 31.82 -6.91
N ARG A 114 -54.81 32.53 -6.19
CA ARG A 114 -56.26 32.53 -6.43
C ARG A 114 -56.72 33.73 -7.26
N ARG A 115 -57.80 33.59 -8.02
CA ARG A 115 -58.39 34.70 -8.77
C ARG A 115 -59.09 35.71 -7.87
N TRP A 116 -58.81 37.00 -8.01
CA TRP A 116 -59.30 38.04 -7.09
C TRP A 116 -60.10 39.16 -7.78
N GLY A 117 -61.41 38.98 -7.89
CA GLY A 117 -62.36 39.94 -8.52
C GLY A 117 -62.53 41.32 -7.84
N GLY A 118 -61.77 41.63 -6.78
CA GLY A 118 -61.78 42.91 -6.06
C GLY A 118 -60.40 43.52 -5.81
N LYS A 119 -59.35 42.96 -6.45
CA LYS A 119 -57.94 43.34 -6.28
C LYS A 119 -57.67 44.83 -6.47
N ALA A 120 -58.11 45.40 -7.59
CA ALA A 120 -57.84 46.81 -7.94
C ALA A 120 -58.42 47.79 -6.91
N ALA A 121 -59.68 47.61 -6.51
CA ALA A 121 -60.33 48.46 -5.51
C ALA A 121 -59.60 48.40 -4.15
N TRP A 122 -59.14 47.21 -3.74
CA TRP A 122 -58.36 47.08 -2.50
C TRP A 122 -57.00 47.76 -2.59
N VAL A 123 -56.27 47.60 -3.71
CA VAL A 123 -54.99 48.28 -3.92
C VAL A 123 -55.15 49.80 -3.89
N ASP A 124 -56.16 50.34 -4.58
CA ASP A 124 -56.43 51.78 -4.61
C ASP A 124 -56.82 52.33 -3.22
N GLU A 125 -57.66 51.60 -2.48
CA GLU A 125 -58.02 51.92 -1.09
C GLU A 125 -56.76 52.04 -0.20
N ARG A 126 -55.80 51.10 -0.33
CA ARG A 126 -54.58 51.08 0.51
C ARG A 126 -53.50 52.05 0.05
N ARG A 127 -53.38 52.31 -1.26
CA ARG A 127 -52.50 53.35 -1.80
C ARG A 127 -52.92 54.74 -1.33
N ALA A 128 -54.23 55.02 -1.27
CA ALA A 128 -54.77 56.30 -0.80
C ALA A 128 -54.42 56.63 0.67
N GLU A 129 -54.05 55.62 1.47
CA GLU A 129 -53.60 55.84 2.86
C GLU A 129 -52.20 56.46 2.96
N GLY A 130 -51.37 56.35 1.92
CA GLY A 130 -50.03 56.97 1.86
C GLY A 130 -49.02 56.48 2.90
N PHE A 131 -49.26 55.34 3.56
CA PHE A 131 -48.35 54.81 4.59
C PHE A 131 -47.12 54.11 4.00
N TRP A 132 -47.30 53.26 2.99
CA TRP A 132 -46.22 52.63 2.23
C TRP A 132 -45.90 53.47 0.99
N LYS A 133 -44.67 53.39 0.48
CA LYS A 133 -44.24 54.01 -0.79
C LYS A 133 -45.18 53.66 -1.95
N ASP A 134 -45.55 52.39 -2.04
CA ASP A 134 -46.53 51.85 -2.98
C ASP A 134 -47.16 50.59 -2.36
N VAL A 135 -48.34 50.20 -2.84
CA VAL A 135 -49.03 48.95 -2.49
C VAL A 135 -49.39 48.23 -3.78
N ARG A 136 -49.03 46.95 -3.89
CA ARG A 136 -49.35 46.09 -5.03
C ARG A 136 -49.97 44.78 -4.57
N ALA A 137 -50.76 44.18 -5.44
CA ALA A 137 -51.27 42.83 -5.25
C ALA A 137 -51.21 42.05 -6.56
N TYR A 138 -50.86 40.76 -6.48
CA TYR A 138 -50.78 39.83 -7.60
C TYR A 138 -51.71 38.64 -7.35
N ASP A 139 -52.62 38.35 -8.28
CA ASP A 139 -53.53 37.19 -8.24
C ASP A 139 -53.14 36.11 -9.28
N ALA A 140 -53.97 35.08 -9.42
CA ALA A 140 -53.68 33.97 -10.34
C ALA A 140 -53.46 34.42 -11.80
N ASP A 141 -54.22 35.41 -12.26
CA ASP A 141 -54.13 35.90 -13.65
C ASP A 141 -52.89 36.81 -13.82
N ASP A 142 -52.42 37.49 -12.76
CA ASP A 142 -51.13 38.20 -12.78
C ASP A 142 -49.94 37.22 -12.75
N LEU A 143 -50.05 36.12 -12.00
CA LEU A 143 -49.02 35.08 -11.95
C LEU A 143 -48.91 34.32 -13.28
N GLU A 144 -50.02 34.08 -13.97
CA GLU A 144 -50.04 33.60 -15.37
C GLU A 144 -49.25 34.54 -16.28
N GLN A 145 -49.56 35.85 -16.27
CA GLN A 145 -48.82 36.84 -17.05
C GLN A 145 -47.34 36.95 -16.65
N TRP A 146 -47.00 36.74 -15.38
CA TRP A 146 -45.61 36.73 -14.93
C TRP A 146 -44.88 35.47 -15.42
N LEU A 147 -45.56 34.31 -15.43
CA LEU A 147 -45.04 33.08 -15.99
C LEU A 147 -44.78 33.18 -17.50
N ASP A 148 -45.59 33.95 -18.25
CA ASP A 148 -45.35 34.22 -19.68
C ASP A 148 -44.01 34.94 -19.94
N LEU A 149 -43.52 35.71 -18.97
CA LEU A 149 -42.20 36.35 -19.02
C LEU A 149 -41.06 35.41 -18.59
N ALA A 150 -41.38 34.25 -18.02
CA ALA A 150 -40.43 33.29 -17.46
C ALA A 150 -40.73 31.86 -17.96
N PRO A 151 -40.59 31.59 -19.27
CA PRO A 151 -40.94 30.31 -19.89
C PRO A 151 -40.23 29.11 -19.24
N GLN A 152 -38.99 29.26 -18.80
CA GLN A 152 -38.22 28.23 -18.09
C GLN A 152 -38.84 27.81 -16.74
N ILE A 153 -39.68 28.66 -16.14
CA ILE A 153 -40.39 28.37 -14.90
C ILE A 153 -41.74 27.70 -15.18
N GLN A 154 -42.34 27.90 -16.36
CA GLN A 154 -43.60 27.24 -16.76
C GLN A 154 -43.45 25.72 -16.78
N ASP A 155 -42.32 25.19 -17.28
CA ASP A 155 -42.04 23.76 -17.27
C ASP A 155 -41.98 23.20 -15.85
N TRP A 156 -41.30 23.90 -14.94
CA TRP A 156 -41.24 23.54 -13.51
C TRP A 156 -42.63 23.57 -12.86
N VAL A 157 -43.45 24.59 -13.14
CA VAL A 157 -44.83 24.66 -12.64
C VAL A 157 -45.67 23.50 -13.18
N SER A 158 -45.54 23.21 -14.47
CA SER A 158 -46.25 22.13 -15.15
C SER A 158 -45.93 20.76 -14.52
N SER A 159 -44.65 20.44 -14.34
CA SER A 159 -44.20 19.16 -13.82
C SER A 159 -44.35 19.05 -12.29
N ASP A 160 -43.70 19.93 -11.53
CA ASP A 160 -43.55 19.82 -10.07
C ASP A 160 -44.79 20.30 -9.30
N LEU A 161 -45.55 21.27 -9.81
CA LEU A 161 -46.76 21.75 -9.14
C LEU A 161 -48.03 21.05 -9.67
N LEU A 162 -48.16 20.90 -10.99
CA LEU A 162 -49.39 20.41 -11.62
C LEU A 162 -49.34 18.93 -12.06
N GLY A 163 -48.17 18.30 -12.09
CA GLY A 163 -48.01 16.89 -12.47
C GLY A 163 -48.27 16.60 -13.95
N ARG A 164 -48.09 17.59 -14.83
CA ARG A 164 -48.27 17.47 -16.29
C ARG A 164 -46.94 17.14 -17.00
N PRO A 165 -46.95 16.42 -18.13
CA PRO A 165 -45.74 16.10 -18.89
C PRO A 165 -45.07 17.36 -19.44
N SER A 166 -43.74 17.38 -19.47
CA SER A 166 -42.98 18.52 -19.97
C SER A 166 -42.93 18.57 -21.50
N GLY A 167 -42.80 19.77 -22.06
CA GLY A 167 -43.07 20.07 -23.49
C GLY A 167 -41.90 19.77 -24.43
N GLY A 168 -41.01 18.84 -24.06
CA GLY A 168 -39.72 18.63 -24.73
C GLY A 168 -38.55 19.38 -24.09
N ALA A 169 -38.74 19.91 -22.88
CA ALA A 169 -37.71 20.53 -22.05
C ALA A 169 -37.91 20.14 -20.58
N ARG A 170 -36.86 20.23 -19.76
CA ARG A 170 -36.86 19.90 -18.33
C ARG A 170 -35.94 20.85 -17.57
N ASP A 171 -36.29 21.19 -16.34
CA ASP A 171 -35.38 21.92 -15.45
C ASP A 171 -34.22 21.02 -14.97
N LEU A 172 -33.15 21.64 -14.47
CA LEU A 172 -31.96 20.91 -14.02
C LEU A 172 -32.22 19.95 -12.85
N GLU A 173 -33.17 20.28 -11.97
CA GLU A 173 -33.49 19.47 -10.79
C GLU A 173 -34.21 18.19 -11.21
N GLN A 174 -35.21 18.31 -12.10
CA GLN A 174 -35.90 17.17 -12.67
C GLN A 174 -34.94 16.29 -13.49
N ALA A 175 -34.11 16.89 -14.35
CA ALA A 175 -33.15 16.14 -15.15
C ALA A 175 -32.14 15.34 -14.29
N TRP A 176 -31.71 15.90 -13.15
CA TRP A 176 -30.85 15.19 -12.21
C TRP A 176 -31.59 14.07 -11.46
N ARG A 177 -32.84 14.28 -11.01
CA ARG A 177 -33.62 13.23 -10.34
C ARG A 177 -33.86 12.03 -11.27
N ASP A 178 -34.25 12.28 -12.52
CA ASP A 178 -34.43 11.23 -13.55
C ASP A 178 -33.14 10.41 -13.76
N TRP A 179 -31.98 11.05 -13.61
CA TRP A 179 -30.68 10.41 -13.68
C TRP A 179 -30.37 9.60 -12.41
N ALA A 180 -30.46 10.25 -11.25
CA ALA A 180 -30.02 9.72 -9.96
C ALA A 180 -30.88 8.56 -9.47
N ASP A 181 -32.21 8.68 -9.60
CA ASP A 181 -33.18 7.72 -9.04
C ASP A 181 -33.33 6.46 -9.91
N ALA A 182 -32.56 6.34 -11.00
CA ALA A 182 -32.56 5.15 -11.85
C ALA A 182 -31.73 3.99 -11.25
N THR A 183 -30.91 4.25 -10.22
CA THR A 183 -30.00 3.28 -9.61
C THR A 183 -30.30 3.05 -8.12
N GLU A 184 -29.92 1.88 -7.60
CA GLU A 184 -29.96 1.56 -6.17
C GLU A 184 -28.54 1.24 -5.65
N PRO A 185 -28.01 2.06 -4.73
CA PRO A 185 -28.55 3.34 -4.26
C PRO A 185 -28.57 4.42 -5.36
N PRO A 186 -29.30 5.53 -5.16
CA PRO A 186 -29.33 6.63 -6.11
C PRO A 186 -27.93 7.20 -6.41
N THR A 187 -27.67 7.51 -7.67
CA THR A 187 -26.36 8.05 -8.09
C THR A 187 -26.13 9.43 -7.47
N SER A 188 -25.01 9.60 -6.76
CA SER A 188 -24.66 10.87 -6.13
C SER A 188 -23.96 11.84 -7.10
N PRO A 189 -24.07 13.17 -6.92
CA PRO A 189 -23.31 14.14 -7.71
C PRO A 189 -21.80 13.93 -7.60
N ALA A 190 -21.33 13.52 -6.42
CA ALA A 190 -19.91 13.22 -6.16
C ALA A 190 -19.36 12.11 -7.06
N LEU A 191 -20.16 11.10 -7.39
CA LEU A 191 -19.77 10.02 -8.29
C LEU A 191 -19.60 10.51 -9.74
N ALA A 192 -20.46 11.41 -10.21
CA ALA A 192 -20.40 11.93 -11.58
C ALA A 192 -19.12 12.76 -11.82
N ILE A 193 -18.68 13.53 -10.81
CA ILE A 193 -17.49 14.40 -10.88
C ILE A 193 -16.20 13.76 -10.36
N ALA A 194 -16.23 12.49 -9.96
CA ALA A 194 -15.16 11.81 -9.23
C ALA A 194 -13.77 11.95 -9.90
N GLY A 195 -12.91 12.80 -9.32
CA GLY A 195 -11.54 13.05 -9.80
C GLY A 195 -11.44 13.90 -11.07
N ARG A 196 -12.50 14.65 -11.44
CA ARG A 196 -12.62 15.41 -12.69
C ARG A 196 -12.61 16.93 -12.46
N THR A 197 -11.88 17.39 -11.46
CA THR A 197 -11.90 18.79 -10.98
C THR A 197 -11.55 19.81 -12.06
N SER A 198 -10.62 19.49 -12.97
CA SER A 198 -10.24 20.41 -14.06
C SER A 198 -11.39 20.68 -15.03
N ALA A 199 -12.25 19.70 -15.29
CA ALA A 199 -13.45 19.86 -16.13
C ALA A 199 -14.55 20.66 -15.38
N GLU A 200 -14.71 20.44 -14.07
CA GLU A 200 -15.60 21.23 -13.20
C GLU A 200 -15.19 22.72 -13.22
N GLU A 201 -13.91 23.01 -13.03
CA GLU A 201 -13.37 24.37 -13.05
C GLU A 201 -13.51 25.05 -14.41
N LYS A 202 -13.43 24.31 -15.53
CA LYS A 202 -13.70 24.85 -16.87
C LYS A 202 -15.17 25.25 -17.02
N ILE A 203 -16.11 24.41 -16.57
CA ILE A 203 -17.55 24.73 -16.60
C ILE A 203 -17.84 25.95 -15.73
N ALA A 204 -17.32 25.99 -14.50
CA ALA A 204 -17.53 27.12 -13.59
C ALA A 204 -17.00 28.43 -14.17
N ARG A 205 -15.79 28.42 -14.75
CA ARG A 205 -15.21 29.59 -15.43
C ARG A 205 -16.02 30.01 -16.66
N TRP A 206 -16.58 29.07 -17.41
CA TRP A 206 -17.39 29.39 -18.59
C TRP A 206 -18.74 30.03 -18.19
N LEU A 207 -19.41 29.51 -17.16
CA LEU A 207 -20.67 30.07 -16.65
C LEU A 207 -20.51 31.50 -16.11
N ALA A 208 -19.30 31.89 -15.68
CA ALA A 208 -18.99 33.24 -15.20
C ALA A 208 -18.64 34.25 -16.33
N ASN A 209 -18.46 33.79 -17.58
CA ASN A 209 -18.08 34.62 -18.72
C ASN A 209 -19.30 34.99 -19.58
N PRO A 210 -19.18 35.91 -20.56
CA PRO A 210 -20.27 36.25 -21.48
C PRO A 210 -20.79 35.04 -22.28
N SER A 211 -22.04 35.15 -22.77
CA SER A 211 -22.75 34.12 -23.53
C SER A 211 -21.92 33.53 -24.67
N GLY A 212 -21.82 32.21 -24.71
CA GLY A 212 -21.08 31.48 -25.73
C GLY A 212 -21.56 30.04 -25.86
N THR A 213 -20.81 29.23 -26.61
CA THR A 213 -21.03 27.78 -26.72
C THR A 213 -20.00 27.04 -25.87
N LEU A 214 -20.43 26.02 -25.13
CA LEU A 214 -19.56 25.07 -24.44
C LEU A 214 -19.84 23.64 -24.92
N PRO A 215 -18.96 23.08 -25.75
CA PRO A 215 -18.98 21.65 -26.04
C PRO A 215 -18.51 20.87 -24.80
N VAL A 216 -19.33 19.93 -24.33
CA VAL A 216 -18.97 18.99 -23.25
C VAL A 216 -18.98 17.59 -23.84
N ARG A 217 -17.79 17.01 -23.98
CA ARG A 217 -17.62 15.69 -24.58
C ARG A 217 -17.41 14.64 -23.50
N GLY A 218 -18.34 13.71 -23.39
CA GLY A 218 -18.24 12.52 -22.55
C GLY A 218 -18.16 11.24 -23.37
N GLU A 219 -18.12 10.09 -22.69
CA GLU A 219 -18.30 8.78 -23.31
C GLU A 219 -19.69 8.63 -23.94
N SER A 220 -20.68 9.34 -23.38
CA SER A 220 -22.03 9.42 -23.92
C SER A 220 -22.64 10.79 -23.61
N LEU A 221 -23.69 11.16 -24.37
CA LEU A 221 -24.52 12.33 -24.08
C LEU A 221 -25.10 12.28 -22.66
N GLU A 222 -25.50 11.08 -22.25
CA GLU A 222 -26.03 10.76 -20.93
C GLU A 222 -25.02 11.08 -19.82
N GLU A 223 -23.77 10.64 -19.96
CA GLU A 223 -22.71 10.98 -19.02
C GLU A 223 -22.38 12.47 -19.03
N ALA A 224 -22.25 13.08 -20.21
CA ALA A 224 -21.92 14.50 -20.34
C ALA A 224 -22.99 15.39 -19.67
N LEU A 225 -24.27 15.05 -19.83
CA LEU A 225 -25.37 15.69 -19.13
C LEU A 225 -25.23 15.53 -17.61
N ALA A 226 -25.06 14.29 -17.14
CA ALA A 226 -24.94 14.00 -15.72
C ALA A 226 -23.78 14.76 -15.06
N PHE A 227 -22.64 14.83 -15.74
CA PHE A 227 -21.47 15.58 -15.29
C PHE A 227 -21.77 17.08 -15.20
N PHE A 228 -22.36 17.67 -16.25
CA PHE A 228 -22.70 19.09 -16.26
C PHE A 228 -23.67 19.44 -15.12
N LEU A 229 -24.73 18.64 -14.93
CA LEU A 229 -25.69 18.81 -13.84
C LEU A 229 -25.01 18.73 -12.46
N ALA A 230 -24.11 17.76 -12.27
CA ALA A 230 -23.37 17.61 -11.03
C ALA A 230 -22.39 18.78 -10.78
N ALA A 231 -21.72 19.29 -11.82
CA ALA A 231 -20.83 20.45 -11.74
C ALA A 231 -21.58 21.72 -11.34
N VAL A 232 -22.78 21.97 -11.88
CA VAL A 232 -23.63 23.11 -11.46
C VAL A 232 -24.00 23.02 -9.98
N ARG A 233 -24.31 21.81 -9.48
CA ARG A 233 -24.65 21.59 -8.06
C ARG A 233 -23.50 21.88 -7.09
N ARG A 234 -22.25 21.91 -7.58
CA ARG A 234 -21.05 22.20 -6.80
C ARG A 234 -20.73 23.70 -6.69
N LEU A 235 -21.40 24.54 -7.47
CA LEU A 235 -21.25 25.99 -7.39
C LEU A 235 -21.70 26.51 -6.01
N PRO A 236 -21.18 27.67 -5.56
CA PRO A 236 -21.69 28.37 -4.39
C PRO A 236 -23.21 28.58 -4.47
N ASP A 237 -23.93 28.53 -3.34
CA ASP A 237 -25.40 28.53 -3.32
C ASP A 237 -26.03 29.68 -4.11
N ALA A 238 -25.45 30.88 -4.06
CA ALA A 238 -25.95 32.05 -4.78
C ALA A 238 -25.85 31.88 -6.32
N ASP A 239 -24.72 31.36 -6.81
CA ASP A 239 -24.47 31.14 -8.23
C ASP A 239 -25.27 29.94 -8.74
N ARG A 240 -25.30 28.85 -7.96
CA ARG A 240 -26.11 27.66 -8.26
C ARG A 240 -27.57 28.03 -8.46
N GLU A 241 -28.16 28.77 -7.51
CA GLU A 241 -29.57 29.16 -7.59
C GLU A 241 -29.87 30.11 -8.77
N ALA A 242 -28.91 30.95 -9.15
CA ALA A 242 -29.05 31.82 -10.31
C ALA A 242 -29.06 31.01 -11.61
N ILE A 243 -28.13 30.06 -11.75
CA ILE A 243 -28.07 29.15 -12.90
C ILE A 243 -29.31 28.25 -12.95
N GLU A 244 -29.70 27.62 -11.85
CA GLU A 244 -30.89 26.75 -11.78
C GLU A 244 -32.20 27.46 -12.14
N ALA A 245 -32.30 28.77 -11.90
CA ALA A 245 -33.47 29.57 -12.26
C ALA A 245 -33.52 29.99 -13.75
N GLY A 246 -32.39 29.92 -14.46
CA GLY A 246 -32.24 30.35 -15.85
C GLY A 246 -31.76 29.26 -16.82
N ALA A 247 -31.64 28.01 -16.35
CA ALA A 247 -31.09 26.90 -17.12
C ALA A 247 -32.15 25.84 -17.43
N VAL A 248 -32.12 25.32 -18.67
CA VAL A 248 -33.09 24.34 -19.17
C VAL A 248 -32.38 23.27 -19.98
N VAL A 249 -32.71 22.01 -19.71
CA VAL A 249 -32.35 20.86 -20.56
C VAL A 249 -33.40 20.72 -21.64
N VAL A 250 -32.99 20.76 -22.90
CA VAL A 250 -33.88 20.74 -24.05
C VAL A 250 -33.73 19.41 -24.78
N ASP A 251 -34.79 18.62 -24.79
CA ASP A 251 -34.80 17.25 -25.32
C ASP A 251 -35.26 17.21 -26.79
N THR A 252 -35.88 18.27 -27.32
CA THR A 252 -36.39 18.32 -28.71
C THR A 252 -36.01 19.58 -29.47
N GLN A 253 -35.95 19.46 -30.81
CA GLN A 253 -35.67 20.57 -31.71
C GLN A 253 -36.75 21.66 -31.64
N GLU A 254 -38.01 21.29 -31.48
CA GLU A 254 -39.13 22.25 -31.42
C GLU A 254 -39.05 23.11 -30.15
N ALA A 255 -38.73 22.50 -29.00
CA ALA A 255 -38.55 23.23 -27.74
C ALA A 255 -37.34 24.18 -27.81
N TRP A 256 -36.28 23.76 -28.50
CA TRP A 256 -35.09 24.58 -28.74
C TRP A 256 -35.41 25.86 -29.51
N GLU A 257 -36.16 25.75 -30.61
CA GLU A 257 -36.47 26.89 -31.47
C GLU A 257 -37.30 27.95 -30.76
N TRP A 258 -38.16 27.52 -29.84
CA TRP A 258 -38.95 28.41 -28.99
C TRP A 258 -38.08 29.10 -27.93
N LEU A 259 -37.32 28.33 -27.13
CA LEU A 259 -36.48 28.88 -26.06
C LEU A 259 -35.38 29.81 -26.59
N ALA A 260 -34.79 29.49 -27.74
CA ALA A 260 -33.78 30.32 -28.40
C ALA A 260 -34.31 31.66 -28.95
N GLY A 261 -35.64 31.86 -28.95
CA GLY A 261 -36.30 33.11 -29.35
C GLY A 261 -36.75 33.98 -28.17
N THR A 262 -36.47 33.58 -26.93
CA THR A 262 -36.89 34.31 -25.73
C THR A 262 -35.96 35.51 -25.47
N GLU A 263 -36.50 36.61 -24.95
CA GLU A 263 -35.71 37.81 -24.66
C GLU A 263 -34.72 37.68 -23.48
N PRO A 264 -35.04 37.03 -22.34
CA PRO A 264 -34.07 36.88 -21.26
C PRO A 264 -32.97 35.88 -21.64
N PRO A 265 -31.68 36.17 -21.32
CA PRO A 265 -30.61 35.21 -21.54
C PRO A 265 -30.81 33.97 -20.66
N LEU A 266 -30.61 32.79 -21.26
CA LEU A 266 -30.82 31.48 -20.64
C LEU A 266 -29.56 30.62 -20.80
N VAL A 267 -29.44 29.58 -20.00
CA VAL A 267 -28.47 28.49 -20.19
C VAL A 267 -29.21 27.30 -20.79
N LEU A 268 -29.05 27.08 -22.09
CA LEU A 268 -29.73 26.03 -22.85
C LEU A 268 -28.80 24.83 -23.02
N ILE A 269 -29.21 23.67 -22.51
CA ILE A 269 -28.46 22.41 -22.66
C ILE A 269 -29.12 21.56 -23.74
N CYS A 270 -28.42 21.34 -24.85
CA CYS A 270 -28.91 20.54 -25.98
C CYS A 270 -28.75 19.04 -25.67
N ALA A 271 -29.86 18.36 -25.40
CA ALA A 271 -29.90 16.91 -25.14
C ALA A 271 -30.34 16.08 -26.37
N PHE A 272 -30.32 16.69 -27.55
CA PHE A 272 -30.57 16.05 -28.86
C PHE A 272 -29.41 16.35 -29.82
N GLU A 273 -29.44 15.72 -31.00
CA GLU A 273 -28.39 15.86 -32.02
C GLU A 273 -28.21 17.33 -32.47
N PRO A 274 -27.00 17.91 -32.31
CA PRO A 274 -26.69 19.28 -32.69
C PRO A 274 -26.94 19.57 -34.18
N ASN A 275 -27.40 20.78 -34.51
CA ASN A 275 -27.52 21.24 -35.90
C ASN A 275 -27.22 22.74 -36.04
N GLU A 276 -27.18 23.25 -37.28
CA GLU A 276 -26.84 24.65 -37.59
C GLU A 276 -27.71 25.70 -36.87
N ARG A 277 -28.89 25.31 -36.36
CA ARG A 277 -29.84 26.22 -35.68
C ARG A 277 -29.41 26.55 -34.26
N LEU A 278 -28.42 25.87 -33.68
CA LEU A 278 -27.84 26.20 -32.36
C LEU A 278 -27.22 27.61 -32.33
N ALA A 279 -26.64 28.07 -33.46
CA ALA A 279 -26.00 29.38 -33.56
C ALA A 279 -26.97 30.56 -33.33
N ARG A 280 -28.28 30.34 -33.54
CA ARG A 280 -29.30 31.36 -33.29
C ARG A 280 -29.43 31.70 -31.81
N ALA A 281 -29.32 30.71 -30.92
CA ALA A 281 -29.44 30.91 -29.47
C ALA A 281 -28.27 31.76 -28.93
N VAL A 282 -27.04 31.49 -29.39
CA VAL A 282 -25.86 32.27 -28.99
C VAL A 282 -25.97 33.74 -29.45
N ARG A 283 -26.46 33.98 -30.68
CA ARG A 283 -26.72 35.35 -31.17
C ARG A 283 -27.82 36.07 -30.39
N GLY A 284 -28.75 35.33 -29.79
CA GLY A 284 -29.78 35.84 -28.88
C GLY A 284 -29.25 36.17 -27.48
N GLY A 285 -27.97 35.91 -27.19
CA GLY A 285 -27.36 36.16 -25.87
C GLY A 285 -27.51 35.00 -24.88
N HIS A 286 -27.96 33.82 -25.32
CA HIS A 286 -28.03 32.63 -24.48
C HIS A 286 -26.68 31.90 -24.37
N HIS A 287 -26.42 31.30 -23.22
CA HIS A 287 -25.38 30.30 -23.03
C HIS A 287 -25.85 28.96 -23.60
N VAL A 288 -25.04 28.32 -24.44
CA VAL A 288 -25.40 27.06 -25.09
C VAL A 288 -24.42 25.96 -24.69
N VAL A 289 -24.93 24.91 -24.07
CA VAL A 289 -24.17 23.69 -23.78
C VAL A 289 -24.50 22.64 -24.83
N VAL A 290 -23.48 22.17 -25.54
CA VAL A 290 -23.60 21.13 -26.55
C VAL A 290 -22.99 19.86 -25.98
N LEU A 291 -23.83 18.84 -25.77
CA LEU A 291 -23.37 17.54 -25.32
C LEU A 291 -22.92 16.74 -26.53
N THR A 292 -21.73 16.14 -26.45
CA THR A 292 -21.21 15.26 -27.50
C THR A 292 -20.68 13.95 -26.92
N GLY A 293 -20.76 12.89 -27.73
CA GLY A 293 -20.13 11.60 -27.45
C GLY A 293 -18.78 11.49 -28.15
N MET A 294 -18.05 10.40 -27.88
CA MET A 294 -16.73 10.10 -28.48
C MET A 294 -16.74 9.98 -30.02
N SER A 295 -17.92 9.76 -30.63
CA SER A 295 -18.08 9.56 -32.07
C SER A 295 -18.26 10.86 -32.88
N SER A 296 -18.23 12.04 -32.26
CA SER A 296 -18.34 13.33 -32.98
C SER A 296 -17.00 13.69 -33.63
N GLU A 297 -16.97 13.89 -34.96
CA GLU A 297 -15.78 14.28 -35.76
C GLU A 297 -15.28 15.72 -35.50
N ASP A 298 -15.69 16.36 -34.40
CA ASP A 298 -15.31 17.74 -34.09
C ASP A 298 -13.86 17.80 -33.58
N ASP A 299 -13.00 18.55 -34.29
CA ASP A 299 -11.65 18.91 -33.85
C ASP A 299 -11.65 19.38 -32.39
N ASP A 300 -10.64 18.95 -31.62
CA ASP A 300 -10.40 19.39 -30.24
C ASP A 300 -10.05 20.89 -30.21
N ASP A 301 -11.05 21.76 -30.33
CA ASP A 301 -10.93 23.18 -29.99
C ASP A 301 -10.60 23.29 -28.49
N GLU A 302 -9.70 24.21 -28.11
CA GLU A 302 -9.30 24.46 -26.72
C GLU A 302 -10.49 24.73 -25.77
N ARG A 303 -11.63 25.12 -26.36
CA ARG A 303 -12.90 25.42 -25.66
C ARG A 303 -13.69 24.17 -25.26
N THR A 304 -13.41 23.01 -25.84
CA THR A 304 -14.12 21.77 -25.55
C THR A 304 -13.72 21.21 -24.18
N VAL A 305 -14.72 20.90 -23.36
CA VAL A 305 -14.52 20.20 -22.08
C VAL A 305 -14.61 18.70 -22.35
N VAL A 306 -13.45 18.09 -22.57
CA VAL A 306 -13.33 16.62 -22.66
C VAL A 306 -13.30 16.05 -21.25
N LEU A 307 -14.25 15.18 -20.93
CA LEU A 307 -14.34 14.54 -19.62
C LEU A 307 -13.32 13.42 -19.51
N PRO A 308 -12.35 13.48 -18.57
CA PRO A 308 -11.48 12.35 -18.31
C PRO A 308 -12.27 11.22 -17.64
N ARG A 309 -11.72 10.00 -17.65
CA ARG A 309 -12.32 8.89 -16.91
C ARG A 309 -12.41 9.21 -15.41
N PRO A 310 -13.43 8.72 -14.69
CA PRO A 310 -13.51 8.93 -13.25
C PRO A 310 -12.27 8.35 -12.55
N SER A 311 -11.75 9.05 -11.54
CA SER A 311 -10.76 8.48 -10.63
C SER A 311 -11.42 7.34 -9.86
N ARG A 312 -10.77 6.17 -9.84
CA ARG A 312 -11.33 5.02 -9.14
C ARG A 312 -11.47 5.28 -7.64
N HIS A 313 -10.46 5.89 -7.03
CA HIS A 313 -10.48 6.18 -5.59
C HIS A 313 -11.61 7.17 -5.23
N ALA A 314 -11.75 8.26 -6.01
CA ALA A 314 -12.83 9.22 -5.78
C ALA A 314 -14.22 8.59 -6.00
N ALA A 315 -14.35 7.72 -7.01
CA ALA A 315 -15.60 6.99 -7.24
C ALA A 315 -15.92 6.01 -6.10
N GLU A 316 -14.91 5.31 -5.56
CA GLU A 316 -15.06 4.43 -4.39
C GLU A 316 -15.56 5.21 -3.17
N GLN A 317 -14.96 6.36 -2.85
CA GLN A 317 -15.40 7.20 -1.74
C GLN A 317 -16.85 7.68 -1.93
N ALA A 318 -17.19 8.14 -3.14
CA ALA A 318 -18.55 8.57 -3.46
C ALA A 318 -19.58 7.43 -3.33
N LEU A 319 -19.19 6.18 -3.61
CA LEU A 319 -20.04 5.00 -3.45
C LEU A 319 -20.13 4.51 -2.00
N LEU A 320 -19.08 4.70 -1.19
CA LEU A 320 -19.14 4.42 0.26
C LEU A 320 -20.13 5.36 0.95
N GLU A 321 -20.14 6.65 0.56
CA GLU A 321 -21.06 7.65 1.11
C GLU A 321 -22.54 7.35 0.82
N THR A 322 -22.85 6.59 -0.25
CA THR A 322 -24.22 6.15 -0.55
C THR A 322 -24.64 4.88 0.20
N GLY A 323 -23.75 4.32 1.03
CA GLY A 323 -24.03 3.16 1.88
C GLY A 323 -23.62 1.80 1.31
N LEU A 324 -22.87 1.74 0.20
CA LEU A 324 -22.31 0.46 -0.27
C LEU A 324 -21.22 -0.01 0.70
N SER A 325 -21.13 -1.33 0.88
CA SER A 325 -19.99 -1.93 1.58
C SER A 325 -18.69 -1.68 0.81
N GLY A 326 -17.55 -1.58 1.51
CA GLY A 326 -16.27 -1.26 0.86
C GLY A 326 -15.79 -2.26 -0.19
N ALA A 327 -16.28 -3.51 -0.19
CA ALA A 327 -16.00 -4.45 -1.27
C ALA A 327 -16.84 -4.13 -2.53
N ARG A 328 -18.14 -3.87 -2.36
CA ARG A 328 -19.04 -3.51 -3.47
C ARG A 328 -18.70 -2.14 -4.05
N ALA A 329 -18.31 -1.18 -3.20
CA ALA A 329 -17.86 0.14 -3.64
C ALA A 329 -16.60 0.06 -4.52
N ARG A 330 -15.59 -0.77 -4.15
CA ARG A 330 -14.37 -0.97 -4.96
C ARG A 330 -14.63 -1.59 -6.33
N ASP A 331 -15.49 -2.61 -6.37
CA ASP A 331 -15.88 -3.28 -7.62
C ASP A 331 -16.69 -2.33 -8.52
N ALA A 332 -17.68 -1.64 -7.94
CA ALA A 332 -18.45 -0.62 -8.64
C ALA A 332 -17.56 0.53 -9.14
N ALA A 333 -16.61 1.02 -8.35
CA ALA A 333 -15.69 2.08 -8.76
C ALA A 333 -14.79 1.68 -9.94
N ALA A 334 -14.34 0.43 -9.99
CA ALA A 334 -13.60 -0.09 -11.15
C ALA A 334 -14.47 -0.10 -12.42
N VAL A 335 -15.74 -0.51 -12.30
CA VAL A 335 -16.70 -0.44 -13.41
C VAL A 335 -17.00 1.01 -13.78
N ALA A 336 -17.18 1.92 -12.80
CA ALA A 336 -17.44 3.34 -13.02
C ALA A 336 -16.34 3.98 -13.86
N ARG A 337 -15.08 3.72 -13.52
CA ARG A 337 -13.92 4.20 -14.26
C ARG A 337 -13.94 3.71 -15.71
N ARG A 338 -14.18 2.42 -15.89
CA ARG A 338 -14.09 1.75 -17.19
C ARG A 338 -15.34 1.92 -18.05
N SER A 339 -16.52 2.18 -17.49
CA SER A 339 -17.77 2.49 -18.20
C SER A 339 -18.84 2.95 -17.20
N PRO A 340 -19.09 4.27 -17.09
CA PRO A 340 -20.15 4.82 -16.25
C PRO A 340 -21.54 4.27 -16.59
N LEU A 341 -21.81 3.99 -17.87
CA LEU A 341 -23.09 3.42 -18.31
C LEU A 341 -23.23 1.94 -17.94
N ALA A 342 -22.14 1.15 -17.99
CA ALA A 342 -22.17 -0.22 -17.46
C ALA A 342 -22.38 -0.24 -15.94
N LEU A 343 -21.78 0.71 -15.20
CA LEU A 343 -22.09 0.88 -13.78
C LEU A 343 -23.57 1.17 -13.58
N ARG A 344 -24.13 2.12 -14.33
CA ARG A 344 -25.55 2.46 -14.25
C ARG A 344 -26.43 1.24 -14.49
N ARG A 345 -26.11 0.40 -15.49
CA ARG A 345 -26.80 -0.87 -15.74
C ARG A 345 -26.63 -1.89 -14.62
N LYS A 346 -25.47 -1.90 -13.96
CA LYS A 346 -25.17 -2.79 -12.82
C LYS A 346 -26.00 -2.43 -11.59
N LEU A 347 -26.21 -1.14 -11.34
CA LEU A 347 -26.98 -0.62 -10.20
C LEU A 347 -28.46 -0.31 -10.53
N ALA A 348 -28.91 -0.51 -11.77
CA ALA A 348 -30.24 -0.12 -12.20
C ALA A 348 -31.38 -0.83 -11.41
N ILE A 349 -32.39 -0.06 -10.99
CA ILE A 349 -33.60 -0.57 -10.32
C ILE A 349 -34.49 -1.33 -11.32
N SER A 350 -34.66 -0.78 -12.53
CA SER A 350 -35.54 -1.36 -13.54
C SER A 350 -34.80 -2.33 -14.48
N GLY A 351 -35.41 -3.48 -14.78
CA GLY A 351 -34.87 -4.48 -15.70
C GLY A 351 -34.93 -4.07 -17.18
N ALA A 352 -35.61 -2.97 -17.52
CA ALA A 352 -35.69 -2.39 -18.87
C ALA A 352 -34.38 -1.67 -19.23
N ARG A 353 -33.28 -2.44 -19.28
CA ARG A 353 -31.96 -1.94 -19.64
C ARG A 353 -31.98 -1.60 -21.13
N ARG A 354 -31.71 -0.34 -21.50
CA ARG A 354 -31.41 -0.01 -22.89
C ARG A 354 -30.11 -0.73 -23.26
N ALA A 355 -30.22 -1.77 -24.08
CA ALA A 355 -29.06 -2.50 -24.54
C ALA A 355 -28.23 -1.60 -25.46
N PRO A 356 -26.90 -1.57 -25.31
CA PRO A 356 -26.05 -0.79 -26.21
C PRO A 356 -26.05 -1.38 -27.62
N ALA A 357 -25.68 -0.55 -28.60
CA ALA A 357 -25.71 -0.93 -30.02
C ALA A 357 -24.87 -2.20 -30.32
N TRP A 358 -23.71 -2.34 -29.67
CA TRP A 358 -22.83 -3.50 -29.83
C TRP A 358 -23.40 -4.80 -29.29
N ALA A 359 -24.43 -4.76 -28.42
CA ALA A 359 -25.09 -5.95 -27.88
C ALA A 359 -26.11 -6.58 -28.83
N GLY A 360 -26.29 -5.98 -30.03
CA GLY A 360 -27.10 -6.52 -31.11
C GLY A 360 -26.35 -7.51 -32.01
N SER A 361 -27.11 -8.31 -32.76
CA SER A 361 -26.56 -9.14 -33.86
C SER A 361 -26.38 -8.28 -35.12
N PRO A 362 -25.26 -8.40 -35.86
CA PRO A 362 -24.22 -9.44 -35.77
C PRO A 362 -23.02 -9.13 -34.86
N SER A 363 -22.87 -7.88 -34.41
CA SER A 363 -21.70 -7.37 -33.67
C SER A 363 -21.38 -8.13 -32.38
N ALA A 364 -22.41 -8.67 -31.73
CA ALA A 364 -22.30 -9.49 -30.54
C ALA A 364 -21.25 -10.63 -30.66
N ARG A 365 -21.11 -11.26 -31.83
CA ARG A 365 -20.18 -12.39 -32.01
C ARG A 365 -18.71 -11.98 -31.93
N VAL A 366 -18.38 -10.80 -32.43
CA VAL A 366 -17.01 -10.27 -32.41
C VAL A 366 -16.63 -9.90 -30.98
N ILE A 367 -17.54 -9.23 -30.26
CA ILE A 367 -17.31 -8.84 -28.87
C ILE A 367 -17.17 -10.05 -27.94
N LEU A 368 -17.84 -11.18 -28.20
CA LEU A 368 -17.69 -12.40 -27.40
C LEU A 368 -16.25 -12.91 -27.32
N ALA A 369 -15.47 -12.83 -28.40
CA ALA A 369 -14.06 -13.21 -28.38
C ALA A 369 -13.24 -12.32 -27.44
N ALA A 370 -13.50 -11.00 -27.45
CA ALA A 370 -12.90 -10.06 -26.52
C ALA A 370 -13.36 -10.30 -25.07
N VAL A 371 -14.62 -10.67 -24.84
CA VAL A 371 -15.13 -11.06 -23.51
C VAL A 371 -14.41 -12.29 -22.97
N PHE A 372 -14.17 -13.30 -23.81
CA PHE A 372 -13.41 -14.48 -23.44
C PHE A 372 -11.98 -14.15 -23.02
N ALA A 373 -11.29 -13.36 -23.84
CA ALA A 373 -9.92 -12.90 -23.56
C ALA A 373 -9.85 -12.01 -22.31
N GLY A 374 -10.83 -11.12 -22.10
CA GLY A 374 -10.88 -10.16 -21.00
C GLY A 374 -9.93 -8.96 -21.19
N GLY A 375 -8.67 -9.22 -21.52
CA GLY A 375 -7.67 -8.22 -21.91
C GLY A 375 -6.47 -8.89 -22.57
N TRP A 376 -5.68 -8.16 -23.36
CA TRP A 376 -4.51 -8.70 -24.07
C TRP A 376 -3.60 -7.56 -24.55
N ASN A 377 -2.38 -7.89 -24.95
CA ASN A 377 -1.42 -6.93 -25.48
C ASN A 377 -1.21 -7.14 -26.99
N ASP A 378 -1.47 -6.08 -27.76
CA ASP A 378 -1.40 -6.02 -29.23
C ASP A 378 0.00 -6.29 -29.80
N ARG A 379 1.06 -6.13 -28.98
CA ARG A 379 2.46 -6.37 -29.38
C ARG A 379 2.94 -7.80 -29.12
N VAL A 380 2.10 -8.63 -28.51
CA VAL A 380 2.44 -10.02 -28.19
C VAL A 380 1.81 -10.93 -29.24
N ASP A 381 2.63 -11.54 -30.10
CA ASP A 381 2.14 -12.37 -31.20
C ASP A 381 1.28 -13.56 -30.71
N GLY A 382 1.62 -14.16 -29.57
CA GLY A 382 0.82 -15.23 -28.97
C GLY A 382 -0.60 -14.79 -28.59
N ASP A 383 -0.76 -13.54 -28.12
CA ASP A 383 -2.09 -12.98 -27.85
C ASP A 383 -2.89 -12.82 -29.14
N ARG A 384 -2.24 -12.31 -30.20
CA ARG A 384 -2.87 -12.13 -31.52
C ARG A 384 -3.36 -13.45 -32.10
N GLU A 385 -2.57 -14.52 -31.98
CA GLU A 385 -2.94 -15.88 -32.41
C GLU A 385 -4.17 -16.41 -31.65
N VAL A 386 -4.20 -16.22 -30.33
CA VAL A 386 -5.33 -16.63 -29.49
C VAL A 386 -6.61 -15.89 -29.88
N LEU A 387 -6.54 -14.57 -30.07
CA LEU A 387 -7.70 -13.74 -30.43
C LEU A 387 -8.20 -14.05 -31.85
N ALA A 388 -7.29 -14.33 -32.79
CA ALA A 388 -7.66 -14.79 -34.13
C ALA A 388 -8.42 -16.13 -34.07
N THR A 389 -7.98 -17.05 -33.20
CA THR A 389 -8.64 -18.33 -33.01
C THR A 389 -10.00 -18.17 -32.35
N LEU A 390 -10.12 -17.38 -31.27
CA LEU A 390 -11.38 -17.12 -30.56
C LEU A 390 -12.43 -16.45 -31.45
N SER A 391 -12.03 -15.46 -32.25
CA SER A 391 -12.93 -14.71 -33.12
C SER A 391 -13.27 -15.46 -34.43
N GLY A 392 -12.38 -16.36 -34.87
CA GLY A 392 -12.47 -16.99 -36.19
C GLY A 392 -12.13 -16.06 -37.35
N LEU A 393 -11.47 -14.93 -37.06
CA LEU A 393 -11.04 -13.91 -38.03
C LEU A 393 -9.53 -13.70 -37.94
N PRO A 394 -8.88 -13.21 -39.02
CA PRO A 394 -7.53 -12.66 -38.91
C PRO A 394 -7.49 -11.56 -37.84
N TYR A 395 -6.40 -11.51 -37.06
CA TYR A 395 -6.31 -10.59 -35.93
C TYR A 395 -6.50 -9.11 -36.34
N ASP A 396 -5.92 -8.70 -37.47
CA ASP A 396 -6.01 -7.30 -37.91
C ASP A 396 -7.44 -6.91 -38.29
N ASP A 397 -8.22 -7.84 -38.87
CA ASP A 397 -9.65 -7.65 -39.17
C ASP A 397 -10.49 -7.59 -37.89
N PHE A 398 -10.12 -8.39 -36.88
CA PHE A 398 -10.73 -8.37 -35.56
C PHE A 398 -10.45 -7.05 -34.83
N ALA A 399 -9.19 -6.62 -34.81
CA ALA A 399 -8.75 -5.37 -34.19
C ALA A 399 -9.39 -4.14 -34.86
N ALA A 400 -9.51 -4.12 -36.19
CA ALA A 400 -10.21 -3.05 -36.91
C ALA A 400 -11.69 -2.92 -36.50
N GLN A 401 -12.38 -4.04 -36.29
CA GLN A 401 -13.76 -4.02 -35.80
C GLN A 401 -13.86 -3.54 -34.34
N LEU A 402 -12.89 -3.90 -33.49
CA LEU A 402 -12.85 -3.40 -32.12
C LEU A 402 -12.52 -1.91 -32.03
N LEU A 403 -11.65 -1.39 -32.90
CA LEU A 403 -11.37 0.06 -32.99
C LEU A 403 -12.63 0.85 -33.30
N HIS A 404 -13.48 0.36 -34.20
CA HIS A 404 -14.78 0.98 -34.45
C HIS A 404 -15.62 1.07 -33.18
N TRP A 405 -15.76 -0.03 -32.43
CA TRP A 405 -16.57 -0.07 -31.20
C TRP A 405 -15.95 0.69 -30.02
N ALA A 406 -14.63 0.79 -29.94
CA ALA A 406 -13.92 1.57 -28.93
C ALA A 406 -14.17 3.08 -29.07
N ALA A 407 -14.48 3.54 -30.29
CA ALA A 407 -14.79 4.95 -30.59
C ALA A 407 -16.28 5.30 -30.50
N GLN A 408 -17.17 4.31 -30.29
CA GLN A 408 -18.60 4.56 -30.13
C GLN A 408 -18.97 4.93 -28.70
N ALA A 409 -20.17 5.50 -28.51
CA ALA A 409 -20.75 5.69 -27.19
C ALA A 409 -20.97 4.34 -26.48
N ASP A 410 -20.70 4.31 -25.17
CA ASP A 410 -20.77 3.09 -24.34
C ASP A 410 -19.94 1.91 -24.90
N PRO A 411 -18.61 2.08 -25.09
CA PRO A 411 -17.78 1.11 -25.76
C PRO A 411 -17.63 -0.19 -24.94
N PRO A 412 -17.71 -1.38 -25.57
CA PRO A 412 -17.54 -2.65 -24.87
C PRO A 412 -16.07 -2.95 -24.52
N VAL A 413 -15.15 -2.34 -25.25
CA VAL A 413 -13.70 -2.50 -25.15
C VAL A 413 -13.01 -1.16 -25.04
N ARG A 414 -11.86 -1.13 -24.40
CA ARG A 414 -10.95 0.01 -24.38
C ARG A 414 -9.55 -0.41 -24.80
N ARG A 415 -8.78 0.58 -25.25
CA ARG A 415 -7.36 0.45 -25.55
C ARG A 415 -6.59 1.49 -24.75
N VAL A 416 -5.60 1.04 -23.98
CA VAL A 416 -4.65 1.87 -23.22
C VAL A 416 -3.25 1.49 -23.69
N GLY A 417 -2.61 2.40 -24.41
CA GLY A 417 -1.39 2.10 -25.17
C GLY A 417 -1.59 0.92 -26.13
N ASP A 418 -0.84 -0.15 -25.93
CA ASP A 418 -0.92 -1.39 -26.70
C ASP A 418 -1.83 -2.46 -26.06
N THR A 419 -2.47 -2.15 -24.93
CA THR A 419 -3.27 -3.10 -24.17
C THR A 419 -4.76 -2.89 -24.43
N TRP A 420 -5.45 -3.97 -24.82
CA TRP A 420 -6.91 -4.02 -24.92
C TRP A 420 -7.52 -4.57 -23.65
N LEU A 421 -8.70 -4.07 -23.27
CA LEU A 421 -9.46 -4.57 -22.12
C LEU A 421 -10.97 -4.45 -22.33
N ILE A 422 -11.72 -5.36 -21.74
CA ILE A 422 -13.18 -5.28 -21.68
C ILE A 422 -13.60 -4.29 -20.59
N ALA A 423 -14.43 -3.31 -20.98
CA ALA A 423 -14.86 -2.24 -20.09
C ALA A 423 -15.61 -2.77 -18.86
N ALA A 424 -16.58 -3.65 -19.05
CA ALA A 424 -17.35 -4.28 -17.98
C ALA A 424 -17.72 -5.72 -18.33
N LYS A 425 -16.86 -6.67 -17.93
CA LYS A 425 -16.96 -8.08 -18.35
C LYS A 425 -18.28 -8.74 -17.93
N GLU A 426 -18.74 -8.49 -16.72
CA GLU A 426 -20.01 -9.02 -16.21
C GLU A 426 -21.22 -8.52 -17.00
N ASP A 427 -21.25 -7.22 -17.30
CA ASP A 427 -22.31 -6.58 -18.08
C ASP A 427 -22.33 -7.12 -19.52
N ALA A 428 -21.15 -7.18 -20.16
CA ALA A 428 -21.00 -7.76 -21.48
C ALA A 428 -21.43 -9.23 -21.53
N TRP A 429 -21.05 -10.05 -20.54
CA TRP A 429 -21.50 -11.44 -20.45
C TRP A 429 -23.02 -11.54 -20.37
N ARG A 430 -23.66 -10.78 -19.46
CA ARG A 430 -25.13 -10.80 -19.29
C ARG A 430 -25.87 -10.39 -20.57
N LEU A 431 -25.33 -9.46 -21.36
CA LEU A 431 -25.94 -8.99 -22.60
C LEU A 431 -25.71 -9.94 -23.78
N LEU A 432 -24.53 -10.58 -23.86
CA LEU A 432 -24.09 -11.32 -25.03
C LEU A 432 -24.24 -12.84 -24.91
N ALA A 433 -24.35 -13.39 -23.71
CA ALA A 433 -24.33 -14.84 -23.50
C ALA A 433 -25.45 -15.58 -24.24
N ARG A 434 -26.56 -14.91 -24.56
CA ARG A 434 -27.65 -15.44 -25.41
C ARG A 434 -27.23 -15.78 -26.85
N TYR A 435 -26.08 -15.27 -27.31
CA TYR A 435 -25.53 -15.53 -28.64
C TYR A 435 -24.45 -16.62 -28.66
N LEU A 436 -24.06 -17.15 -27.50
CA LEU A 436 -23.05 -18.20 -27.39
C LEU A 436 -23.52 -19.51 -28.03
N ALA A 437 -22.68 -20.12 -28.85
CA ALA A 437 -22.84 -21.48 -29.34
C ALA A 437 -21.91 -22.45 -28.59
N ARG A 438 -22.26 -23.74 -28.62
CA ARG A 438 -21.42 -24.82 -28.07
C ARG A 438 -20.00 -24.82 -28.62
N ALA A 439 -19.85 -24.51 -29.92
CA ALA A 439 -18.55 -24.46 -30.58
C ALA A 439 -17.65 -23.34 -29.99
N ASP A 440 -18.24 -22.23 -29.54
CA ASP A 440 -17.49 -21.11 -28.97
C ASP A 440 -16.93 -21.48 -27.59
N LEU A 441 -17.76 -22.11 -26.74
CA LEU A 441 -17.33 -22.60 -25.43
C LEU A 441 -16.26 -23.69 -25.53
N GLU A 442 -16.40 -24.61 -26.49
CA GLU A 442 -15.42 -25.67 -26.65
C GLU A 442 -14.08 -25.13 -27.17
N ARG A 443 -14.11 -24.15 -28.07
CA ARG A 443 -12.91 -23.45 -28.53
C ARG A 443 -12.22 -22.68 -27.40
N PHE A 444 -13.01 -21.94 -26.61
CA PHE A 444 -12.49 -21.25 -25.43
C PHE A 444 -11.88 -22.22 -24.42
N ARG A 445 -12.49 -23.38 -24.18
CA ARG A 445 -11.98 -24.41 -23.26
C ARG A 445 -10.59 -24.90 -23.67
N VAL A 446 -10.38 -25.18 -24.95
CA VAL A 446 -9.08 -25.63 -25.48
C VAL A 446 -8.03 -24.54 -25.29
N ILE A 447 -8.36 -23.31 -25.68
CA ILE A 447 -7.46 -22.14 -25.53
C ILE A 447 -7.13 -21.88 -24.08
N ALA A 448 -8.09 -22.01 -23.17
CA ALA A 448 -7.87 -21.78 -21.75
C ALA A 448 -6.86 -22.79 -21.16
N VAL A 449 -6.90 -24.05 -21.61
CA VAL A 449 -5.87 -25.02 -21.24
C VAL A 449 -4.53 -24.61 -21.83
N GLN A 450 -4.47 -24.32 -23.13
CA GLN A 450 -3.23 -23.94 -23.84
C GLN A 450 -2.52 -22.73 -23.23
N VAL A 451 -3.26 -21.66 -22.96
CA VAL A 451 -2.69 -20.43 -22.39
C VAL A 451 -2.23 -20.65 -20.95
N LEU A 452 -3.01 -21.38 -20.15
CA LEU A 452 -2.71 -21.56 -18.72
C LEU A 452 -1.78 -22.75 -18.45
N THR A 453 -1.36 -23.52 -19.45
CA THR A 453 -0.35 -24.59 -19.28
C THR A 453 0.87 -24.46 -20.21
N GLY A 454 0.77 -23.69 -21.29
CA GLY A 454 1.78 -23.64 -22.36
C GLY A 454 1.86 -24.92 -23.20
N ALA A 455 0.83 -25.78 -23.11
CA ALA A 455 0.76 -27.10 -23.72
C ALA A 455 -0.64 -27.42 -24.27
N ASP A 456 -0.74 -28.34 -25.23
CA ASP A 456 -2.04 -28.84 -25.71
C ASP A 456 -2.76 -29.73 -24.67
N GLU A 457 -3.90 -30.32 -25.04
CA GLU A 457 -4.69 -31.14 -24.11
C GLU A 457 -3.98 -32.43 -23.69
N GLU A 458 -3.15 -32.97 -24.58
CA GLU A 458 -2.29 -34.14 -24.38
C GLU A 458 -1.05 -33.83 -23.54
N GLY A 459 -0.79 -32.55 -23.26
CA GLY A 459 0.35 -32.07 -22.46
C GLY A 459 1.63 -31.93 -23.28
N GLN A 460 1.55 -31.86 -24.61
CA GLN A 460 2.69 -31.55 -25.47
C GLN A 460 2.96 -30.04 -25.45
N PRO A 461 4.20 -29.60 -25.20
CA PRO A 461 4.55 -28.18 -25.20
C PRO A 461 4.25 -27.52 -26.56
N LEU A 462 3.67 -26.32 -26.52
CA LEU A 462 3.50 -25.48 -27.71
C LEU A 462 4.84 -24.84 -28.10
N GLY A 463 5.00 -24.44 -29.37
CA GLY A 463 6.23 -23.80 -29.85
C GLY A 463 6.57 -22.49 -29.12
N ALA A 464 7.86 -22.11 -29.08
CA ALA A 464 8.36 -20.97 -28.29
C ALA A 464 7.69 -19.61 -28.61
N GLN A 465 7.19 -19.41 -29.84
CA GLN A 465 6.43 -18.20 -30.22
C GLN A 465 5.01 -18.22 -29.64
N SER A 466 4.31 -19.36 -29.68
CA SER A 466 2.97 -19.54 -29.09
C SER A 466 2.96 -19.63 -27.56
N GLN A 467 4.15 -19.67 -26.91
CA GLN A 467 4.30 -19.66 -25.45
C GLN A 467 4.44 -18.26 -24.84
N ARG A 468 4.71 -17.22 -25.64
CA ARG A 468 4.75 -15.84 -25.14
C ARG A 468 3.34 -15.27 -25.14
N ILE A 469 2.65 -15.42 -24.01
CA ILE A 469 1.34 -14.84 -23.74
C ILE A 469 1.50 -13.70 -22.73
N SER A 470 0.74 -12.61 -22.89
CA SER A 470 0.74 -11.53 -21.91
C SER A 470 0.03 -11.93 -20.62
N GLU A 471 0.46 -11.33 -19.50
CA GLU A 471 -0.21 -11.54 -18.21
C GLU A 471 -1.69 -11.10 -18.26
N PHE A 472 -2.02 -10.06 -19.06
CA PHE A 472 -3.39 -9.58 -19.26
C PHE A 472 -4.30 -10.68 -19.84
N LEU A 473 -3.83 -11.42 -20.85
CA LEU A 473 -4.59 -12.50 -21.47
C LEU A 473 -4.72 -13.71 -20.55
N GLY A 474 -3.64 -14.10 -19.87
CA GLY A 474 -3.67 -15.18 -18.89
C GLY A 474 -4.67 -14.90 -17.75
N ASP A 475 -4.62 -13.69 -17.19
CA ASP A 475 -5.52 -13.26 -16.12
C ASP A 475 -6.96 -13.12 -16.60
N GLY A 476 -7.14 -12.57 -17.80
CA GLY A 476 -8.45 -12.39 -18.41
C GLY A 476 -9.16 -13.71 -18.71
N ILE A 477 -8.44 -14.73 -19.20
CA ILE A 477 -8.96 -16.10 -19.40
C ILE A 477 -9.33 -16.75 -18.06
N ALA A 478 -8.44 -16.68 -17.06
CA ALA A 478 -8.71 -17.24 -15.74
C ALA A 478 -9.93 -16.58 -15.08
N ASP A 479 -10.06 -15.27 -15.22
CA ASP A 479 -11.20 -14.49 -14.76
C ASP A 479 -12.50 -14.85 -15.48
N THR A 480 -12.44 -15.12 -16.80
CA THR A 480 -13.61 -15.61 -17.55
C THR A 480 -14.03 -17.02 -17.11
N LEU A 481 -13.08 -17.92 -16.81
CA LEU A 481 -13.41 -19.22 -16.21
C LEU A 481 -14.13 -19.05 -14.86
N ALA A 482 -13.67 -18.11 -14.02
CA ALA A 482 -14.30 -17.81 -12.74
C ALA A 482 -15.72 -17.25 -12.91
N LEU A 483 -15.92 -16.32 -13.86
CA LEU A 483 -17.22 -15.78 -14.23
C LEU A 483 -18.18 -16.87 -14.74
N MET A 484 -17.70 -17.76 -15.61
CA MET A 484 -18.47 -18.91 -16.09
C MET A 484 -18.86 -19.85 -14.95
N GLY A 485 -17.97 -20.09 -13.98
CA GLY A 485 -18.28 -20.90 -12.80
C GLY A 485 -19.34 -20.26 -11.89
N ALA A 486 -19.36 -18.93 -11.79
CA ALA A 486 -20.29 -18.20 -10.93
C ALA A 486 -21.66 -17.96 -11.57
N LEU A 487 -21.70 -17.54 -12.84
CA LEU A 487 -22.93 -17.15 -13.55
C LEU A 487 -23.44 -18.22 -14.53
N GLY A 488 -22.63 -19.23 -14.86
CA GLY A 488 -22.92 -20.22 -15.89
C GLY A 488 -24.17 -21.06 -15.62
N GLN A 489 -24.56 -21.26 -14.37
CA GLN A 489 -25.78 -21.97 -13.99
C GLN A 489 -27.06 -21.26 -14.44
N THR A 490 -27.00 -19.93 -14.56
CA THR A 490 -28.09 -19.09 -15.06
C THR A 490 -28.01 -18.84 -16.57
N THR A 491 -26.87 -19.17 -17.18
CA THR A 491 -26.60 -19.00 -18.61
C THR A 491 -26.84 -20.31 -19.35
N ARG A 492 -28.08 -20.57 -19.78
CA ARG A 492 -28.39 -21.73 -20.61
C ARG A 492 -28.07 -21.45 -22.07
N LEU A 493 -27.25 -22.30 -22.67
CA LEU A 493 -27.05 -22.32 -24.11
C LEU A 493 -28.30 -22.85 -24.83
N ALA A 494 -28.40 -22.58 -26.12
CA ALA A 494 -29.52 -23.01 -26.95
C ALA A 494 -29.72 -24.54 -27.00
N ASP A 495 -28.67 -25.32 -26.69
CA ASP A 495 -28.71 -26.79 -26.63
C ASP A 495 -28.91 -27.36 -25.22
N GLY A 496 -29.09 -26.50 -24.21
CA GLY A 496 -29.31 -26.88 -22.82
C GLY A 496 -28.04 -27.11 -22.00
N SER A 497 -26.84 -27.02 -22.58
CA SER A 497 -25.58 -27.10 -21.83
C SER A 497 -25.31 -25.81 -21.02
N LEU A 498 -24.56 -25.95 -19.93
CA LEU A 498 -24.23 -24.85 -19.03
C LEU A 498 -22.75 -24.45 -19.15
N ALA A 499 -22.48 -23.16 -19.01
CA ALA A 499 -21.12 -22.63 -19.13
C ALA A 499 -20.20 -23.08 -17.98
N ASP A 500 -20.73 -23.32 -16.79
CA ASP A 500 -19.97 -23.75 -15.61
C ASP A 500 -19.37 -25.16 -15.78
N GLU A 501 -20.09 -26.07 -16.44
CA GLU A 501 -19.58 -27.41 -16.80
C GLU A 501 -18.34 -27.32 -17.70
N THR A 502 -18.32 -26.38 -18.65
CA THR A 502 -17.16 -26.15 -19.52
C THR A 502 -15.98 -25.55 -18.76
N ALA A 503 -16.23 -24.59 -17.87
CA ALA A 503 -15.20 -24.06 -16.99
C ALA A 503 -14.58 -25.16 -16.11
N ALA A 504 -15.41 -26.03 -15.52
CA ALA A 504 -14.95 -27.16 -14.72
C ALA A 504 -14.11 -28.17 -15.51
N ARG A 505 -14.42 -28.39 -16.80
CA ARG A 505 -13.59 -29.22 -17.69
C ARG A 505 -12.24 -28.57 -17.99
N ALA A 506 -12.20 -27.26 -18.27
CA ALA A 506 -10.95 -26.52 -18.50
C ALA A 506 -10.05 -26.57 -17.26
N VAL A 507 -10.57 -26.20 -16.08
CA VAL A 507 -9.83 -26.22 -14.81
C VAL A 507 -9.30 -27.63 -14.51
N ARG A 508 -10.10 -28.68 -14.79
CA ARG A 508 -9.65 -30.07 -14.63
C ARG A 508 -8.47 -30.40 -15.54
N GLY A 509 -8.49 -29.95 -16.79
CA GLY A 509 -7.38 -30.12 -17.73
C GLY A 509 -6.10 -29.46 -17.23
N ILE A 510 -6.20 -28.17 -16.89
CA ILE A 510 -5.09 -27.35 -16.36
C ILE A 510 -4.47 -28.00 -15.13
N LEU A 511 -5.28 -28.33 -14.12
CA LEU A 511 -4.77 -28.85 -12.85
C LEU A 511 -4.28 -30.30 -12.93
N ARG A 512 -4.78 -31.10 -13.88
CA ARG A 512 -4.20 -32.42 -14.17
C ARG A 512 -2.79 -32.29 -14.70
N GLN A 513 -2.56 -31.37 -15.65
CA GLN A 513 -1.22 -31.09 -16.16
C GLN A 513 -0.33 -30.48 -15.06
N ALA A 514 -0.86 -29.60 -14.21
CA ALA A 514 -0.12 -29.04 -13.09
C ALA A 514 0.32 -30.08 -12.05
N ASN A 515 -0.46 -31.13 -11.83
CA ASN A 515 -0.06 -32.25 -11.00
C ASN A 515 0.97 -33.18 -11.68
N ALA A 516 1.13 -33.12 -13.00
CA ALA A 516 2.20 -33.79 -13.72
C ALA A 516 3.49 -32.92 -13.78
N ASP A 517 3.34 -31.59 -13.82
CA ASP A 517 4.44 -30.61 -13.84
C ASP A 517 4.16 -29.41 -12.91
N ALA A 518 4.88 -29.36 -11.79
CA ALA A 518 4.73 -28.29 -10.80
C ALA A 518 5.01 -26.88 -11.32
N ARG A 519 5.73 -26.74 -12.45
CA ARG A 519 5.97 -25.42 -13.05
C ARG A 519 4.67 -24.73 -13.47
N ILE A 520 3.64 -25.51 -13.83
CA ILE A 520 2.32 -24.97 -14.17
C ILE A 520 1.60 -24.44 -12.93
N TRP A 521 1.76 -25.06 -11.75
CA TRP A 521 1.26 -24.48 -10.50
C TRP A 521 1.91 -23.11 -10.23
N ILE A 522 3.22 -23.01 -10.40
CA ILE A 522 3.99 -21.75 -10.20
C ILE A 522 3.59 -20.69 -11.25
N MET A 523 3.47 -21.08 -12.52
CA MET A 523 3.06 -20.19 -13.61
C MET A 523 1.66 -19.61 -13.40
N ASN A 524 0.79 -20.34 -12.72
CA ASN A 524 -0.58 -19.90 -12.42
C ASN A 524 -0.75 -19.32 -11.01
N GLU A 525 0.32 -19.05 -10.27
CA GLU A 525 0.28 -18.64 -8.86
C GLU A 525 -0.78 -17.56 -8.60
N ARG A 526 -0.74 -16.44 -9.34
CA ARG A 526 -1.71 -15.33 -9.23
C ARG A 526 -3.13 -15.69 -9.69
N ARG A 527 -3.28 -16.72 -10.52
CA ARG A 527 -4.52 -17.16 -11.16
C ARG A 527 -5.22 -18.28 -10.38
N LEU A 528 -4.55 -18.92 -9.42
CA LEU A 528 -5.11 -20.04 -8.65
C LEU A 528 -6.42 -19.68 -7.93
N ARG A 529 -6.53 -18.45 -7.45
CA ARG A 529 -7.76 -17.93 -6.83
C ARG A 529 -8.95 -17.96 -7.79
N ARG A 530 -8.74 -17.56 -9.06
CA ARG A 530 -9.77 -17.60 -10.11
C ARG A 530 -10.12 -19.03 -10.48
N LEU A 531 -9.13 -19.91 -10.61
CA LEU A 531 -9.37 -21.33 -10.92
C LEU A 531 -10.14 -22.05 -9.81
N ALA A 532 -9.83 -21.74 -8.55
CA ALA A 532 -10.56 -22.23 -7.40
C ALA A 532 -12.01 -21.75 -7.39
N GLU A 533 -12.24 -20.47 -7.67
CA GLU A 533 -13.58 -19.91 -7.78
C GLU A 533 -14.39 -20.47 -8.97
N ALA A 534 -13.72 -20.72 -10.10
CA ALA A 534 -14.30 -21.29 -11.31
C ALA A 534 -14.87 -22.70 -11.07
N ALA A 535 -14.07 -23.59 -10.47
CA ALA A 535 -14.45 -24.98 -10.25
C ALA A 535 -13.97 -25.50 -8.88
N PRO A 536 -14.64 -25.13 -7.78
CA PRO A 536 -14.18 -25.36 -6.40
C PRO A 536 -13.86 -26.82 -6.08
N GLN A 537 -14.78 -27.71 -6.44
CA GLN A 537 -14.63 -29.14 -6.20
C GLN A 537 -13.44 -29.73 -6.98
N VAL A 538 -13.29 -29.35 -8.25
CA VAL A 538 -12.19 -29.80 -9.11
C VAL A 538 -10.84 -29.31 -8.57
N PHE A 539 -10.79 -28.06 -8.12
CA PHE A 539 -9.59 -27.49 -7.52
C PHE A 539 -9.17 -28.22 -6.25
N LEU A 540 -10.10 -28.46 -5.32
CA LEU A 540 -9.83 -29.20 -4.08
C LEU A 540 -9.44 -30.67 -4.34
N ASP A 541 -10.02 -31.30 -5.36
CA ASP A 541 -9.62 -32.65 -5.78
C ASP A 541 -8.18 -32.67 -6.30
N ALA A 542 -7.80 -31.67 -7.11
CA ALA A 542 -6.45 -31.54 -7.62
C ALA A 542 -5.41 -31.25 -6.54
N VAL A 543 -5.70 -30.34 -5.59
CA VAL A 543 -4.83 -30.07 -4.43
C VAL A 543 -4.70 -31.33 -3.58
N ALA A 544 -5.79 -32.04 -3.31
CA ALA A 544 -5.75 -33.29 -2.56
C ALA A 544 -4.89 -34.35 -3.25
N ALA A 545 -4.97 -34.47 -4.58
CA ALA A 545 -4.13 -35.38 -5.37
C ALA A 545 -2.65 -34.95 -5.37
N GLY A 546 -2.36 -33.66 -5.54
CA GLY A 546 -0.99 -33.12 -5.53
C GLY A 546 -0.30 -33.18 -4.16
N LEU A 547 -1.05 -33.40 -3.09
CA LEU A 547 -0.56 -33.65 -1.73
C LEU A 547 -0.34 -35.13 -1.41
N GLN A 548 -0.72 -36.07 -2.29
CA GLN A 548 -0.49 -37.52 -2.12
C GLN A 548 0.93 -37.95 -2.55
N GLY A 549 1.40 -39.09 -2.04
CA GLY A 549 2.70 -39.67 -2.39
C GLY A 549 3.89 -39.13 -1.59
N GLU A 550 5.07 -39.69 -1.84
CA GLU A 550 6.35 -39.26 -1.22
C GLU A 550 6.86 -37.93 -1.80
N GLN A 551 6.60 -37.68 -3.10
CA GLN A 551 6.87 -36.40 -3.75
C GLN A 551 5.59 -35.58 -3.87
N THR A 552 5.38 -34.66 -2.94
CA THR A 552 4.23 -33.75 -2.95
C THR A 552 4.47 -32.62 -3.95
N VAL A 553 3.92 -32.76 -5.16
CA VAL A 553 4.15 -31.84 -6.30
C VAL A 553 3.83 -30.39 -5.93
N VAL A 554 2.74 -30.19 -5.19
CA VAL A 554 2.29 -28.87 -4.71
C VAL A 554 3.32 -28.21 -3.77
N MET A 555 4.10 -28.99 -3.01
CA MET A 555 5.13 -28.45 -2.13
C MET A 555 6.31 -27.82 -2.87
N ARG A 556 6.45 -28.04 -4.18
CA ARG A 556 7.45 -27.30 -4.99
C ARG A 556 7.17 -25.80 -5.04
N MET A 557 5.94 -25.35 -4.77
CA MET A 557 5.61 -23.93 -4.64
C MET A 557 6.19 -23.27 -3.37
N PHE A 558 6.62 -24.07 -2.38
CA PHE A 558 7.14 -23.60 -1.09
C PHE A 558 8.67 -23.45 -1.07
N GLY A 559 9.36 -23.65 -2.20
CA GLY A 559 10.79 -23.37 -2.32
C GLY A 559 11.06 -21.87 -2.36
N GLU A 560 12.14 -21.42 -1.72
CA GLU A 560 12.64 -20.05 -1.81
C GLU A 560 13.57 -19.95 -3.04
N GLY A 561 13.11 -19.33 -4.12
CA GLY A 561 13.96 -19.01 -5.27
C GLY A 561 14.85 -17.80 -4.98
N PRO A 562 16.06 -17.71 -5.57
CA PRO A 562 16.88 -16.50 -5.47
C PRO A 562 16.17 -15.38 -6.24
N GLY A 563 15.45 -14.51 -5.51
CA GLY A 563 14.98 -13.25 -6.09
C GLY A 563 16.12 -12.24 -6.13
N ALA A 564 16.06 -11.29 -7.07
CA ALA A 564 17.11 -10.29 -7.27
C ALA A 564 17.37 -9.40 -6.03
N VAL A 565 16.41 -9.31 -5.10
CA VAL A 565 16.51 -8.50 -3.87
C VAL A 565 15.93 -9.24 -2.64
N VAL A 566 14.87 -10.04 -2.82
CA VAL A 566 14.19 -10.77 -1.74
C VAL A 566 13.84 -12.18 -2.22
N PRO A 567 13.99 -13.25 -1.43
CA PRO A 567 13.55 -14.59 -1.80
C PRO A 567 12.07 -14.59 -2.22
N VAL A 568 11.77 -15.11 -3.41
CA VAL A 568 10.40 -15.18 -3.93
C VAL A 568 9.80 -16.53 -3.54
N SER A 569 8.57 -16.48 -3.02
CA SER A 569 7.84 -17.61 -2.49
C SER A 569 6.50 -17.72 -3.23
N TRP A 570 6.26 -18.81 -3.96
CA TRP A 570 5.10 -18.94 -4.87
C TRP A 570 3.85 -19.54 -4.20
N GLN A 571 3.89 -19.88 -2.91
CA GLN A 571 2.75 -20.50 -2.22
C GLN A 571 1.57 -19.54 -1.98
N ALA A 572 1.79 -18.21 -2.04
CA ALA A 572 0.78 -17.22 -1.65
C ALA A 572 -0.54 -17.40 -2.44
N GLY A 573 -0.46 -17.56 -3.75
CA GLY A 573 -1.61 -17.81 -4.62
C GLY A 573 -2.42 -19.05 -4.26
N LEU A 574 -1.76 -20.16 -3.87
CA LEU A 574 -2.45 -21.38 -3.44
C LEU A 574 -3.17 -21.17 -2.10
N LEU A 575 -2.53 -20.47 -1.16
CA LEU A 575 -3.13 -20.17 0.14
C LEU A 575 -4.36 -19.28 -0.02
N TRP A 576 -4.26 -18.22 -0.84
CA TRP A 576 -5.39 -17.36 -1.16
C TRP A 576 -6.52 -18.11 -1.87
N ALA A 577 -6.21 -19.07 -2.74
CA ALA A 577 -7.21 -19.92 -3.36
C ALA A 577 -7.97 -20.76 -2.32
N LEU A 578 -7.26 -21.37 -1.36
CA LEU A 578 -7.87 -22.15 -0.27
C LEU A 578 -8.66 -21.27 0.71
N GLU A 579 -8.21 -20.04 0.96
CA GLU A 579 -8.93 -19.03 1.73
C GLU A 579 -10.25 -18.64 1.06
N VAL A 580 -10.26 -18.43 -0.27
CA VAL A 580 -11.50 -18.18 -1.02
C VAL A 580 -12.49 -19.34 -0.86
N LEU A 581 -12.00 -20.58 -0.92
CA LEU A 581 -12.83 -21.77 -0.72
C LEU A 581 -13.22 -22.02 0.75
N ALA A 582 -12.64 -21.32 1.71
CA ALA A 582 -13.02 -21.41 3.11
C ALA A 582 -14.26 -20.56 3.45
N TRP A 583 -14.63 -19.60 2.59
CA TRP A 583 -15.83 -18.76 2.78
C TRP A 583 -17.13 -19.56 2.82
N PRO A 584 -17.49 -20.36 1.79
CA PRO A 584 -18.73 -21.11 1.81
C PRO A 584 -18.62 -22.35 2.72
N ARG A 585 -19.69 -22.61 3.49
CA ARG A 585 -19.80 -23.78 4.38
C ARG A 585 -19.51 -25.11 3.66
N GLU A 586 -19.90 -25.23 2.40
CA GLU A 586 -19.74 -26.45 1.57
C GLU A 586 -18.27 -26.89 1.42
N TYR A 587 -17.34 -25.94 1.27
CA TYR A 587 -15.94 -26.23 0.94
C TYR A 587 -14.97 -26.06 2.11
N LEU A 588 -15.38 -25.36 3.18
CA LEU A 588 -14.56 -25.09 4.37
C LEU A 588 -13.84 -26.33 4.90
N GLY A 589 -14.56 -27.45 5.06
CA GLY A 589 -13.98 -28.67 5.63
C GLY A 589 -12.81 -29.22 4.81
N ARG A 590 -12.91 -29.17 3.48
CA ARG A 590 -11.86 -29.64 2.57
C ARG A 590 -10.70 -28.66 2.47
N ALA A 591 -10.98 -27.36 2.38
CA ALA A 591 -9.98 -26.31 2.35
C ALA A 591 -9.13 -26.32 3.63
N ALA A 592 -9.78 -26.41 4.80
CA ALA A 592 -9.10 -26.49 6.09
C ALA A 592 -8.25 -27.76 6.24
N SER A 593 -8.73 -28.92 5.77
CA SER A 593 -7.90 -30.14 5.75
C SER A 593 -6.68 -30.01 4.83
N ALA A 594 -6.82 -29.38 3.67
CA ALA A 594 -5.69 -29.11 2.78
C ALA A 594 -4.67 -28.18 3.43
N LEU A 595 -5.11 -27.07 4.02
CA LEU A 595 -4.25 -26.13 4.75
C LEU A 595 -3.56 -26.80 5.95
N ALA A 596 -4.24 -27.69 6.67
CA ALA A 596 -3.64 -28.42 7.80
C ALA A 596 -2.53 -29.36 7.34
N ARG A 597 -2.76 -30.09 6.24
CA ARG A 597 -1.73 -30.94 5.64
C ARG A 597 -0.54 -30.12 5.11
N LEU A 598 -0.80 -28.97 4.49
CA LEU A 598 0.24 -28.03 4.07
C LEU A 598 1.02 -27.50 5.27
N ALA A 599 0.36 -27.12 6.37
CA ALA A 599 1.01 -26.64 7.59
C ALA A 599 1.95 -27.68 8.23
N ARG A 600 1.66 -28.98 8.09
CA ARG A 600 2.56 -30.06 8.52
C ARG A 600 3.80 -30.19 7.63
N LEU A 601 3.64 -29.94 6.32
CA LEU A 601 4.71 -30.09 5.32
C LEU A 601 5.55 -28.82 5.12
N ASP A 602 5.07 -27.67 5.60
CA ASP A 602 5.69 -26.37 5.45
C ASP A 602 7.12 -26.34 6.02
N PRO A 603 8.15 -26.06 5.21
CA PRO A 603 9.55 -26.00 5.68
C PRO A 603 9.84 -24.74 6.52
N GLY A 604 8.87 -23.82 6.64
CA GLY A 604 9.08 -22.51 7.25
C GLY A 604 9.72 -21.51 6.28
N GLY A 605 10.11 -20.34 6.80
CA GLY A 605 10.76 -19.26 6.06
C GLY A 605 10.29 -17.89 6.51
N ARG A 606 10.69 -16.84 5.79
CA ARG A 606 10.57 -15.43 6.26
C ARG A 606 9.22 -14.77 5.93
N THR A 607 8.40 -15.39 5.08
CA THR A 607 7.09 -14.84 4.66
C THR A 607 6.00 -15.05 5.71
N VAL A 608 5.16 -14.02 5.91
CA VAL A 608 4.03 -14.08 6.87
C VAL A 608 2.88 -14.94 6.35
N ASN A 609 2.60 -14.96 5.05
CA ASN A 609 1.51 -15.75 4.47
C ASN A 609 1.90 -17.24 4.39
N ARG A 610 1.48 -18.02 5.39
CA ARG A 610 1.81 -19.44 5.59
C ARG A 610 0.54 -20.22 5.94
N PRO A 611 0.46 -21.54 5.65
CA PRO A 611 -0.76 -22.32 5.84
C PRO A 611 -1.33 -22.27 7.26
N ALA A 612 -0.45 -22.27 8.28
CA ALA A 612 -0.85 -22.17 9.68
C ALA A 612 -1.50 -20.81 10.03
N ASN A 613 -1.11 -19.75 9.34
CA ASN A 613 -1.71 -18.42 9.52
C ASN A 613 -3.06 -18.33 8.82
N SER A 614 -3.20 -18.83 7.58
CA SER A 614 -4.51 -18.92 6.91
C SER A 614 -5.52 -19.72 7.73
N LEU A 615 -5.12 -20.87 8.30
CA LEU A 615 -5.97 -21.64 9.23
C LEU A 615 -6.42 -20.82 10.44
N ARG A 616 -5.49 -20.11 11.08
CA ARG A 616 -5.79 -19.27 12.22
C ARG A 616 -6.82 -18.21 11.86
N GLU A 617 -6.63 -17.47 10.77
CA GLU A 617 -7.55 -16.38 10.39
C GLU A 617 -8.95 -16.92 10.01
N ILE A 618 -9.03 -18.07 9.33
CA ILE A 618 -10.31 -18.72 9.01
C ILE A 618 -11.12 -19.07 10.27
N PHE A 619 -10.45 -19.60 11.30
CA PHE A 619 -11.11 -20.07 12.52
C PHE A 619 -11.10 -19.05 13.68
N LEU A 620 -10.59 -17.84 13.46
CA LEU A 620 -10.53 -16.81 14.51
C LEU A 620 -11.94 -16.51 15.00
N VAL A 621 -12.14 -16.58 16.32
CA VAL A 621 -13.51 -16.48 16.87
C VAL A 621 -14.07 -15.08 16.75
N ARG A 622 -13.25 -14.05 16.99
CA ARG A 622 -13.69 -12.63 17.00
C ARG A 622 -14.01 -12.08 15.62
N ASP A 623 -13.44 -12.67 14.57
CA ASP A 623 -13.58 -12.23 13.19
C ASP A 623 -13.39 -13.45 12.26
N PRO A 624 -14.39 -14.34 12.21
CA PRO A 624 -14.28 -15.57 11.43
C PRO A 624 -14.32 -15.26 9.94
N ARG A 625 -13.31 -15.72 9.21
CA ARG A 625 -13.23 -15.55 7.76
C ARG A 625 -13.96 -16.66 6.99
N THR A 626 -15.19 -16.92 7.40
CA THR A 626 -16.06 -17.93 6.81
C THR A 626 -17.53 -17.64 7.15
N ALA A 627 -18.45 -18.02 6.25
CA ALA A 627 -19.89 -17.96 6.48
C ALA A 627 -20.41 -19.15 7.33
N ALA A 628 -19.55 -20.08 7.73
CA ALA A 628 -19.94 -21.22 8.55
C ALA A 628 -20.24 -20.84 10.02
N ASP A 629 -21.34 -21.38 10.56
CA ASP A 629 -21.68 -21.23 11.96
C ASP A 629 -20.65 -21.86 12.92
N LEU A 630 -20.73 -21.54 14.21
CA LEU A 630 -19.78 -22.02 15.22
C LEU A 630 -19.78 -23.55 15.36
N ALA A 631 -20.94 -24.20 15.23
CA ALA A 631 -21.05 -25.65 15.39
C ALA A 631 -20.33 -26.40 14.27
N PHE A 632 -20.49 -25.94 13.04
CA PHE A 632 -19.81 -26.50 11.89
C PHE A 632 -18.31 -26.22 11.93
N ARG A 633 -17.88 -25.02 12.34
CA ARG A 633 -16.46 -24.70 12.55
C ARG A 633 -15.80 -25.66 13.55
N ARG A 634 -16.46 -25.96 14.67
CA ARG A 634 -15.98 -26.96 15.65
C ARG A 634 -15.86 -28.34 15.03
N THR A 635 -16.84 -28.78 14.28
CA THR A 635 -16.80 -30.09 13.58
C THR A 635 -15.58 -30.20 12.66
N VAL A 636 -15.22 -29.11 11.96
CA VAL A 636 -14.02 -29.07 11.11
C VAL A 636 -12.74 -29.10 11.95
N LEU A 637 -12.68 -28.36 13.06
CA LEU A 637 -11.54 -28.41 13.97
C LEU A 637 -11.37 -29.80 14.62
N GLU A 638 -12.44 -30.49 15.00
CA GLU A 638 -12.41 -31.87 15.52
C GLU A 638 -11.81 -32.85 14.51
N ARG A 639 -12.12 -32.66 13.22
CA ARG A 639 -11.47 -33.41 12.14
C ARG A 639 -9.97 -33.12 12.08
N ILE A 640 -9.54 -31.86 12.17
CA ILE A 640 -8.11 -31.50 12.16
C ILE A 640 -7.40 -32.07 13.40
N ILE A 641 -8.03 -32.06 14.57
CA ILE A 641 -7.51 -32.67 15.80
C ILE A 641 -7.25 -34.16 15.62
N ARG A 642 -8.17 -34.87 14.95
CA ARG A 642 -8.03 -36.30 14.66
C ARG A 642 -6.98 -36.58 13.60
N ASP A 643 -7.00 -35.84 12.49
CA ASP A 643 -6.23 -36.16 11.29
C ASP A 643 -4.79 -35.57 11.33
N GLU A 644 -4.58 -34.42 11.98
CA GLU A 644 -3.30 -33.66 12.03
C GLU A 644 -3.03 -33.05 13.44
N PRO A 645 -2.81 -33.87 14.49
CA PRO A 645 -2.84 -33.43 15.90
C PRO A 645 -1.76 -32.40 16.29
N ALA A 646 -0.58 -32.43 15.66
CA ALA A 646 0.48 -31.45 15.91
C ALA A 646 0.11 -30.06 15.37
N VAL A 647 -0.52 -30.00 14.19
CA VAL A 647 -1.04 -28.76 13.61
C VAL A 647 -2.22 -28.25 14.44
N ALA A 648 -3.11 -29.15 14.86
CA ALA A 648 -4.25 -28.82 15.71
C ALA A 648 -3.83 -28.20 17.04
N TRP A 649 -2.78 -28.72 17.69
CA TRP A 649 -2.21 -28.14 18.91
C TRP A 649 -1.86 -26.66 18.71
N ASN A 650 -1.03 -26.37 17.71
CA ASN A 650 -0.59 -25.02 17.39
C ASN A 650 -1.77 -24.11 17.04
N LEU A 651 -2.73 -24.59 16.26
CA LEU A 651 -3.92 -23.83 15.87
C LEU A 651 -4.77 -23.49 17.10
N LEU A 652 -5.11 -24.46 17.95
CA LEU A 652 -5.95 -24.25 19.13
C LEU A 652 -5.30 -23.30 20.14
N CYS A 653 -3.98 -23.39 20.39
CA CYS A 653 -3.27 -22.42 21.22
C CYS A 653 -3.41 -20.99 20.66
N ARG A 654 -3.31 -20.83 19.34
CA ARG A 654 -3.46 -19.53 18.66
C ARG A 654 -4.90 -19.00 18.59
N LEU A 655 -5.90 -19.85 18.82
CA LEU A 655 -7.32 -19.47 18.91
C LEU A 655 -7.75 -19.07 20.33
N LEU A 656 -6.91 -19.32 21.35
CA LEU A 656 -7.18 -18.82 22.70
C LEU A 656 -7.19 -17.28 22.71
N PRO A 657 -7.99 -16.64 23.59
CA PRO A 657 -8.06 -15.19 23.63
C PRO A 657 -6.70 -14.58 23.98
N GLU A 658 -6.33 -13.48 23.31
CA GLU A 658 -5.17 -12.65 23.67
C GLU A 658 -5.52 -11.16 23.53
N ARG A 659 -4.79 -10.30 24.28
CA ARG A 659 -5.11 -8.86 24.41
C ARG A 659 -4.54 -7.98 23.30
N HIS A 660 -3.51 -8.45 22.57
CA HIS A 660 -2.72 -7.63 21.65
C HIS A 660 -2.49 -8.27 20.27
N ARG A 661 -3.26 -9.30 19.90
CA ARG A 661 -3.15 -9.88 18.54
C ARG A 661 -4.06 -9.15 17.56
N SER A 662 -3.50 -8.78 16.42
CA SER A 662 -4.25 -8.37 15.23
C SER A 662 -4.80 -9.60 14.48
N ALA A 663 -5.89 -9.37 13.75
CA ALA A 663 -6.41 -10.28 12.73
C ALA A 663 -5.98 -9.74 11.36
N ALA A 664 -5.75 -10.64 10.41
CA ALA A 664 -5.55 -10.29 9.01
C ALA A 664 -6.82 -10.58 8.20
N HIS A 665 -6.96 -9.95 7.04
CA HIS A 665 -7.99 -10.32 6.08
C HIS A 665 -7.52 -11.50 5.25
N THR A 666 -8.43 -12.45 4.97
CA THR A 666 -8.19 -13.52 4.01
C THR A 666 -8.70 -13.12 2.62
N ALA A 667 -8.21 -13.81 1.60
CA ALA A 667 -8.68 -13.62 0.23
C ALA A 667 -10.19 -13.87 0.10
N ARG A 668 -10.86 -13.06 -0.74
CA ARG A 668 -12.32 -13.15 -1.00
C ARG A 668 -12.60 -13.68 -2.42
N PRO A 669 -13.73 -14.30 -2.75
CA PRO A 669 -14.13 -14.50 -4.16
C PRO A 669 -14.34 -13.16 -4.88
N ARG A 670 -14.37 -13.15 -6.23
CA ARG A 670 -14.72 -11.95 -7.03
C ARG A 670 -16.12 -12.01 -7.60
N TRP A 671 -16.50 -13.15 -8.17
CA TRP A 671 -17.75 -13.36 -8.88
C TRP A 671 -18.81 -14.07 -8.05
N ARG A 672 -18.39 -14.81 -7.01
CA ARG A 672 -19.30 -15.55 -6.14
C ARG A 672 -19.65 -14.77 -4.88
N ASP A 673 -20.94 -14.72 -4.58
CA ASP A 673 -21.50 -14.07 -3.40
C ASP A 673 -21.48 -15.00 -2.17
N TRP A 674 -20.27 -15.38 -1.75
CA TRP A 674 -20.07 -16.25 -0.58
C TRP A 674 -19.69 -15.49 0.70
N VAL A 675 -19.29 -14.23 0.56
CA VAL A 675 -18.90 -13.39 1.69
C VAL A 675 -20.15 -12.67 2.18
N PRO A 676 -20.57 -12.84 3.45
CA PRO A 676 -21.70 -12.11 4.00
C PRO A 676 -21.51 -10.59 3.86
N GLU A 677 -22.58 -9.87 3.51
CA GLU A 677 -22.54 -8.40 3.37
C GLU A 677 -22.31 -7.70 4.72
N GLU A 678 -22.90 -8.25 5.80
CA GLU A 678 -22.71 -7.77 7.16
C GLU A 678 -21.60 -8.57 7.86
N GLU A 679 -20.73 -7.88 8.59
CA GLU A 679 -19.73 -8.55 9.42
C GLU A 679 -20.42 -9.34 10.55
N PRO A 680 -20.05 -10.61 10.78
CA PRO A 680 -20.69 -11.42 11.79
C PRO A 680 -20.49 -10.82 13.19
N THR A 681 -21.59 -10.48 13.87
CA THR A 681 -21.55 -9.99 15.25
C THR A 681 -21.27 -11.15 16.22
N VAL A 682 -20.01 -11.28 16.66
CA VAL A 682 -19.61 -12.32 17.62
C VAL A 682 -19.81 -11.85 19.05
N THR A 683 -20.46 -12.67 19.87
CA THR A 683 -20.71 -12.34 21.27
C THR A 683 -19.56 -12.76 22.19
N TYR A 684 -19.39 -12.09 23.34
CA TYR A 684 -18.46 -12.55 24.38
C TYR A 684 -18.75 -13.99 24.85
N ALA A 685 -20.02 -14.40 24.82
CA ALA A 685 -20.42 -15.76 25.16
C ALA A 685 -19.84 -16.79 24.18
N GLU A 686 -19.85 -16.52 22.87
CA GLU A 686 -19.25 -17.39 21.86
C GLU A 686 -17.72 -17.46 21.98
N ILE A 687 -17.07 -16.33 22.29
CA ILE A 687 -15.62 -16.28 22.56
C ILE A 687 -15.28 -17.19 23.74
N PHE A 688 -16.01 -17.06 24.85
CA PHE A 688 -15.76 -17.87 26.04
C PHE A 688 -16.08 -19.35 25.82
N ALA A 689 -17.21 -19.66 25.18
CA ALA A 689 -17.58 -21.03 24.86
C ALA A 689 -16.54 -21.71 23.95
N THR A 690 -15.95 -20.98 23.01
CA THR A 690 -14.92 -21.52 22.12
C THR A 690 -13.58 -21.68 22.83
N ALA A 691 -13.21 -20.75 23.72
CA ALA A 691 -12.01 -20.89 24.54
C ALA A 691 -12.11 -22.11 25.48
N GLU A 692 -13.28 -22.33 26.10
CA GLU A 692 -13.53 -23.52 26.93
C GLU A 692 -13.44 -24.82 26.12
N TRP A 693 -14.08 -24.85 24.95
CA TRP A 693 -14.03 -25.99 24.04
C TRP A 693 -12.60 -26.28 23.54
N ALA A 694 -11.83 -25.24 23.18
CA ALA A 694 -10.45 -25.39 22.74
C ALA A 694 -9.56 -25.92 23.87
N VAL A 695 -9.71 -25.41 25.09
CA VAL A 695 -8.97 -25.87 26.28
C VAL A 695 -9.24 -27.34 26.58
N GLU A 696 -10.48 -27.80 26.46
CA GLU A 696 -10.84 -29.21 26.66
C GLU A 696 -10.06 -30.14 25.71
N HIS A 697 -9.95 -29.75 24.43
CA HIS A 697 -9.20 -30.51 23.43
C HIS A 697 -7.68 -30.38 23.62
N LEU A 698 -7.18 -29.21 24.01
CA LEU A 698 -5.77 -29.00 24.35
C LEU A 698 -5.35 -29.89 25.53
N ILE A 699 -6.17 -30.03 26.57
CA ILE A 699 -5.89 -30.96 27.67
C ILE A 699 -5.72 -32.40 27.16
N GLY A 700 -6.60 -32.84 26.26
CA GLY A 700 -6.52 -34.16 25.64
C GLY A 700 -5.24 -34.34 24.80
N LEU A 701 -4.90 -33.36 23.98
CA LEU A 701 -3.68 -33.35 23.16
C LEU A 701 -2.39 -33.24 24.00
N ALA A 702 -2.42 -32.56 25.13
CA ALA A 702 -1.27 -32.45 26.03
C ALA A 702 -0.92 -33.80 26.66
N GLY A 703 -1.92 -34.60 27.07
CA GLY A 703 -1.71 -35.94 27.61
C GLY A 703 -0.64 -35.95 28.72
N THR A 704 0.48 -36.66 28.46
CA THR A 704 1.65 -36.72 29.35
C THR A 704 2.87 -35.94 28.83
N ASP A 705 2.69 -35.08 27.84
CA ASP A 705 3.75 -34.21 27.30
C ASP A 705 3.91 -32.96 28.16
N GLY A 706 5.02 -32.86 28.89
CA GLY A 706 5.28 -31.73 29.79
C GLY A 706 5.52 -30.40 29.07
N THR A 707 5.99 -30.41 27.82
CA THR A 707 6.21 -29.19 27.05
C THR A 707 4.89 -28.54 26.64
N ARG A 708 3.93 -29.37 26.19
CA ARG A 708 2.55 -28.96 25.90
C ARG A 708 1.85 -28.40 27.13
N TRP A 709 2.02 -29.03 28.30
CA TRP A 709 1.50 -28.49 29.55
C TRP A 709 2.14 -27.14 29.92
N ALA A 710 3.45 -26.99 29.74
CA ALA A 710 4.15 -25.74 30.01
C ALA A 710 3.64 -24.59 29.11
N GLU A 711 3.41 -24.84 27.82
CA GLU A 711 2.82 -23.88 26.88
C GLU A 711 1.39 -23.52 27.26
N LEU A 712 0.53 -24.50 27.55
CA LEU A 712 -0.85 -24.26 27.99
C LEU A 712 -0.93 -23.44 29.29
N ILE A 713 0.02 -23.65 30.22
CA ILE A 713 0.16 -22.82 31.43
C ILE A 713 0.44 -21.36 31.05
N GLY A 714 1.26 -21.11 30.01
CA GLY A 714 1.54 -19.78 29.50
C GLY A 714 0.30 -19.01 29.04
N HIS A 715 -0.79 -19.70 28.66
CA HIS A 715 -2.04 -19.09 28.22
C HIS A 715 -3.10 -18.91 29.33
N LEU A 716 -2.87 -19.43 30.54
CA LEU A 716 -3.87 -19.49 31.60
C LEU A 716 -4.43 -18.13 32.04
N ASP A 717 -3.66 -17.05 31.92
CA ASP A 717 -4.10 -15.71 32.30
C ASP A 717 -4.97 -15.00 31.25
N ASN A 718 -5.19 -15.64 30.10
CA ASN A 718 -6.04 -15.11 29.03
C ASN A 718 -7.31 -15.93 28.77
N VAL A 719 -7.49 -17.06 29.45
CA VAL A 719 -8.69 -17.91 29.30
C VAL A 719 -9.79 -17.58 30.33
N PRO A 720 -11.07 -17.91 30.05
CA PRO A 720 -12.15 -17.72 31.01
C PRO A 720 -11.99 -18.52 32.31
N PRO A 721 -12.60 -18.11 33.44
CA PRO A 721 -12.46 -18.78 34.73
C PRO A 721 -12.81 -20.28 34.75
N ALA A 722 -13.79 -20.70 33.95
CA ALA A 722 -14.16 -22.11 33.81
C ALA A 722 -13.05 -22.92 33.11
N ALA A 723 -12.50 -22.40 32.01
CA ALA A 723 -11.37 -23.00 31.31
C ALA A 723 -10.12 -23.07 32.21
N PHE A 724 -9.80 -21.99 32.94
CA PHE A 724 -8.73 -21.97 33.93
C PHE A 724 -8.88 -23.10 34.96
N THR A 725 -10.10 -23.26 35.49
CA THR A 725 -10.39 -24.28 36.50
C THR A 725 -10.17 -25.69 35.95
N ARG A 726 -10.62 -25.98 34.72
CA ARG A 726 -10.42 -27.28 34.07
C ARG A 726 -8.93 -27.63 33.92
N VAL A 727 -8.10 -26.70 33.44
CA VAL A 727 -6.65 -26.92 33.29
C VAL A 727 -6.00 -27.21 34.64
N VAL A 728 -6.31 -26.40 35.66
CA VAL A 728 -5.74 -26.54 37.01
C VAL A 728 -6.15 -27.86 37.66
N ASP A 729 -7.40 -28.29 37.50
CA ASP A 729 -7.88 -29.55 38.07
C ASP A 729 -7.28 -30.77 37.36
N HIS A 730 -7.11 -30.71 36.04
CA HIS A 730 -6.37 -31.75 35.30
C HIS A 730 -4.90 -31.82 35.71
N LEU A 731 -4.19 -30.70 35.84
CA LEU A 731 -2.83 -30.66 36.37
C LEU A 731 -2.75 -31.22 37.80
N ALA A 732 -3.76 -30.97 38.64
CA ALA A 732 -3.85 -31.53 39.98
C ALA A 732 -4.10 -33.05 39.97
N SER A 733 -4.77 -33.60 38.95
CA SER A 733 -4.94 -35.05 38.80
C SER A 733 -3.69 -35.74 38.24
N LEU A 734 -2.85 -35.03 37.51
CA LEU A 734 -1.67 -35.57 36.83
C LEU A 734 -0.58 -35.98 37.83
N ARG A 735 -0.04 -37.20 37.70
CA ARG A 735 1.10 -37.65 38.51
C ARG A 735 2.39 -37.06 37.93
N PRO A 736 3.19 -36.28 38.68
CA PRO A 736 4.43 -35.69 38.16
C PRO A 736 5.42 -36.71 37.59
N SER A 737 5.41 -37.95 38.10
CA SER A 737 6.26 -39.04 37.61
C SER A 737 5.92 -39.52 36.19
N ARG A 738 4.75 -39.17 35.64
CA ARG A 738 4.36 -39.53 34.26
C ARG A 738 4.90 -38.59 33.19
N LEU A 739 5.44 -37.43 33.57
CA LEU A 739 5.95 -36.41 32.63
C LEU A 739 7.44 -36.60 32.27
N GLY A 740 8.13 -37.55 32.90
CA GLY A 740 9.60 -37.56 32.91
C GLY A 740 10.20 -36.38 33.68
N THR A 741 11.53 -36.36 33.80
CA THR A 741 12.25 -35.29 34.53
C THR A 741 12.14 -33.95 33.80
N GLU A 742 12.43 -33.92 32.51
CA GLU A 742 12.40 -32.69 31.69
C GLU A 742 10.99 -32.08 31.64
N GLY A 743 9.96 -32.90 31.37
CA GLY A 743 8.58 -32.43 31.33
C GLY A 743 8.08 -31.89 32.68
N LYS A 744 8.51 -32.51 33.79
CA LYS A 744 8.22 -32.02 35.15
C LYS A 744 8.89 -30.66 35.39
N ILE A 745 10.14 -30.47 34.95
CA ILE A 745 10.86 -29.19 35.04
C ILE A 745 10.14 -28.13 34.22
N ALA A 746 9.81 -28.41 32.95
CA ALA A 746 9.12 -27.47 32.07
C ALA A 746 7.80 -26.93 32.69
N VAL A 747 6.97 -27.82 33.23
CA VAL A 747 5.74 -27.44 33.94
C VAL A 747 6.04 -26.59 35.18
N TRP A 748 7.04 -26.98 35.97
CA TRP A 748 7.44 -26.25 37.16
C TRP A 748 7.93 -24.82 36.85
N GLU A 749 8.69 -24.66 35.77
CA GLU A 749 9.19 -23.37 35.30
C GLU A 749 8.09 -22.48 34.73
N ALA A 750 7.16 -23.03 33.94
CA ALA A 750 6.00 -22.30 33.44
C ALA A 750 5.13 -21.77 34.58
N LEU A 751 4.86 -22.61 35.60
CA LEU A 751 4.14 -22.18 36.81
C LEU A 751 4.89 -21.07 37.55
N ARG A 752 6.22 -21.20 37.73
CA ARG A 752 7.06 -20.18 38.37
C ARG A 752 6.93 -18.84 37.68
N THR A 753 7.11 -18.83 36.35
CA THR A 753 7.07 -17.62 35.52
C THR A 753 5.69 -16.95 35.58
N LEU A 754 4.61 -17.73 35.44
CA LEU A 754 3.25 -17.20 35.53
C LEU A 754 2.94 -16.62 36.92
N ILE A 755 3.28 -17.34 38.00
CA ILE A 755 3.06 -16.87 39.37
C ILE A 755 3.86 -15.60 39.65
N ALA A 756 5.13 -15.56 39.24
CA ALA A 756 6.00 -14.40 39.41
C ALA A 756 5.44 -13.16 38.68
N LYS A 757 4.91 -13.33 37.46
CA LYS A 757 4.26 -12.27 36.68
C LYS A 757 3.09 -11.64 37.46
N HIS A 758 2.18 -12.44 37.99
CA HIS A 758 1.00 -11.93 38.69
C HIS A 758 1.30 -11.39 40.09
N ARG A 759 2.28 -11.96 40.80
CA ARG A 759 2.73 -11.42 42.10
C ARG A 759 3.50 -10.11 41.97
N ARG A 760 4.13 -9.87 40.82
CA ARG A 760 4.82 -8.61 40.53
C ARG A 760 3.84 -7.45 40.33
N TYR A 761 2.68 -7.74 39.75
CA TYR A 761 1.67 -6.73 39.42
C TYR A 761 0.29 -7.09 39.99
N PRO A 762 0.15 -7.26 41.32
CA PRO A 762 -1.08 -7.78 41.93
C PRO A 762 -2.29 -6.83 41.77
N GLU A 763 -2.03 -5.54 41.56
CA GLU A 763 -3.04 -4.49 41.41
C GLU A 763 -3.41 -4.22 39.94
N ALA A 764 -2.76 -4.89 38.98
CA ALA A 764 -3.06 -4.69 37.56
C ALA A 764 -4.40 -5.33 37.17
N LYS A 765 -5.19 -4.65 36.32
CA LYS A 765 -6.49 -5.16 35.82
C LYS A 765 -6.39 -6.51 35.10
N TRP A 766 -5.21 -6.87 34.60
CA TRP A 766 -4.95 -8.14 33.91
C TRP A 766 -4.48 -9.25 34.85
N ALA A 767 -4.20 -8.95 36.12
CA ALA A 767 -3.65 -9.94 37.04
C ALA A 767 -4.69 -10.98 37.46
N LEU A 768 -4.26 -12.23 37.61
CA LEU A 768 -5.10 -13.28 38.15
C LEU A 768 -5.49 -12.97 39.60
N PRO A 769 -6.73 -13.28 40.02
CA PRO A 769 -7.14 -13.20 41.42
C PRO A 769 -6.22 -13.97 42.35
N ALA A 770 -6.04 -13.47 43.58
CA ALA A 770 -5.16 -14.07 44.58
C ALA A 770 -5.46 -15.56 44.84
N GLU A 771 -6.73 -15.95 44.83
CA GLU A 771 -7.15 -17.36 44.99
C GLU A 771 -6.66 -18.27 43.87
N GLN A 772 -6.68 -17.79 42.63
CA GLN A 772 -6.17 -18.54 41.46
C GLN A 772 -4.65 -18.66 41.53
N VAL A 773 -3.95 -17.58 41.89
CA VAL A 773 -2.49 -17.61 42.11
C VAL A 773 -2.12 -18.59 43.24
N LEU A 774 -2.92 -18.68 44.30
CA LEU A 774 -2.72 -19.66 45.38
C LEU A 774 -2.92 -21.11 44.91
N ARG A 775 -3.90 -21.38 44.02
CA ARG A 775 -4.06 -22.72 43.41
C ARG A 775 -2.83 -23.10 42.58
N LEU A 776 -2.31 -22.17 41.77
CA LEU A 776 -1.08 -22.38 40.99
C LEU A 776 0.14 -22.61 41.90
N ASP A 777 0.25 -21.89 43.03
CA ASP A 777 1.35 -22.06 43.99
C ASP A 777 1.36 -23.47 44.61
N ARG A 778 0.19 -24.08 44.86
CA ARG A 778 0.10 -25.48 45.32
C ARG A 778 0.63 -26.45 44.27
N LEU A 779 0.30 -26.24 42.99
CA LEU A 779 0.83 -27.03 41.89
C LEU A 779 2.35 -26.83 41.76
N TYR A 780 2.84 -25.60 41.80
CA TYR A 780 4.26 -25.28 41.75
C TYR A 780 5.07 -26.05 42.81
N ARG A 781 4.57 -26.15 44.05
CA ARG A 781 5.22 -26.95 45.11
C ARG A 781 5.22 -28.45 44.81
N ARG A 782 4.14 -28.97 44.22
CA ARG A 782 3.99 -30.39 43.87
C ARG A 782 4.91 -30.81 42.72
N PHE A 783 5.12 -29.95 41.73
CA PHE A 783 5.99 -30.22 40.59
C PHE A 783 7.47 -29.86 40.85
N ALA A 784 7.82 -29.45 42.07
CA ALA A 784 9.20 -29.07 42.41
C ALA A 784 10.23 -30.19 42.12
N PRO A 785 11.37 -29.87 41.47
CA PRO A 785 12.48 -30.79 41.32
C PRO A 785 13.03 -31.23 42.68
N GLY A 786 13.48 -32.49 42.74
CA GLY A 786 14.14 -33.04 43.93
C GLY A 786 15.61 -32.64 44.01
N ASP A 787 16.28 -32.55 42.86
CA ASP A 787 17.65 -32.07 42.74
C ASP A 787 17.74 -30.55 43.01
N LEU A 788 18.73 -30.15 43.79
CA LEU A 788 18.89 -28.75 44.21
C LEU A 788 19.42 -27.88 43.07
N VAL A 789 20.20 -28.41 42.13
CA VAL A 789 20.73 -27.66 40.99
C VAL A 789 19.58 -27.33 40.04
N GLU A 790 18.78 -28.32 39.64
CA GLU A 790 17.57 -28.12 38.81
C GLU A 790 16.61 -27.09 39.41
N ARG A 791 16.51 -27.07 40.75
CA ARG A 791 15.63 -26.16 41.49
C ARG A 791 16.13 -24.71 41.57
N TYR A 792 17.43 -24.46 41.48
CA TYR A 792 17.99 -23.13 41.72
C TYR A 792 18.79 -22.55 40.55
N ALA A 793 19.15 -23.33 39.53
CA ALA A 793 19.94 -22.88 38.38
C ALA A 793 19.36 -21.62 37.71
N TYR A 794 18.03 -21.53 37.60
CA TYR A 794 17.34 -20.37 37.02
C TYR A 794 17.69 -19.03 37.68
N LEU A 795 18.10 -19.00 38.95
CA LEU A 795 18.49 -17.78 39.65
C LEU A 795 19.73 -17.13 39.03
N PHE A 796 20.55 -17.91 38.33
CA PHE A 796 21.81 -17.51 37.71
C PHE A 796 21.67 -17.20 36.21
N GLY A 797 20.44 -16.94 35.74
CA GLY A 797 20.19 -16.46 34.38
C GLY A 797 20.10 -14.94 34.25
N ASN A 798 19.81 -14.47 33.03
CA ASN A 798 19.75 -13.05 32.69
C ASN A 798 18.61 -12.31 33.41
N ALA A 799 17.42 -12.92 33.46
CA ALA A 799 16.22 -12.30 34.02
C ALA A 799 15.39 -13.27 34.88
N PRO A 800 15.91 -13.73 36.03
CA PRO A 800 15.24 -14.74 36.87
C PRO A 800 13.86 -14.29 37.35
N ALA A 801 12.86 -15.15 37.13
CA ALA A 801 11.48 -14.96 37.59
C ALA A 801 11.34 -15.25 39.09
N LEU A 802 11.59 -14.25 39.93
CA LEU A 802 11.44 -14.36 41.38
C LEU A 802 9.96 -14.49 41.77
N LEU A 803 9.64 -15.50 42.60
CA LEU A 803 8.28 -15.71 43.12
C LEU A 803 7.81 -14.62 44.08
N ARG A 804 8.74 -13.85 44.65
CA ARG A 804 8.49 -12.69 45.53
C ARG A 804 9.44 -11.56 45.13
N PRO A 805 9.17 -10.87 44.00
CA PRO A 805 10.04 -9.80 43.56
C PRO A 805 9.82 -8.55 44.43
N GLY A 806 10.90 -7.84 44.76
CA GLY A 806 10.80 -6.48 45.32
C GLY A 806 10.15 -5.53 44.31
N ARG A 807 9.50 -4.46 44.80
CA ARG A 807 8.81 -3.49 43.93
C ARG A 807 9.82 -2.61 43.19
N GLU A 808 10.96 -2.30 43.80
CA GLU A 808 12.01 -1.46 43.22
C GLU A 808 13.20 -2.24 42.65
N ARG A 809 13.89 -1.67 41.64
CA ARG A 809 15.07 -2.28 41.00
C ARG A 809 16.18 -2.62 42.01
N ARG A 810 16.43 -1.71 42.96
CA ARG A 810 17.47 -1.88 44.00
C ARG A 810 17.09 -2.99 44.99
N GLU A 811 15.86 -2.97 45.50
CA GLU A 811 15.32 -4.00 46.38
C GLU A 811 15.37 -5.39 45.70
N ARG A 812 14.96 -5.47 44.44
CA ARG A 812 15.05 -6.70 43.63
C ARG A 812 16.49 -7.21 43.51
N GLY A 813 17.45 -6.32 43.26
CA GLY A 813 18.87 -6.68 43.21
C GLY A 813 19.33 -7.30 44.54
N THR A 814 19.01 -6.68 45.66
CA THR A 814 19.38 -7.19 46.99
C THR A 814 18.74 -8.54 47.32
N LEU A 815 17.46 -8.72 47.01
CA LEU A 815 16.73 -9.98 47.20
C LEU A 815 17.29 -11.09 46.32
N LEU A 816 17.59 -10.79 45.05
CA LEU A 816 18.15 -11.75 44.12
C LEU A 816 19.53 -12.24 44.57
N THR A 817 20.41 -11.32 45.03
CA THR A 817 21.70 -11.69 45.61
C THR A 817 21.52 -12.59 46.83
N LYS A 818 20.60 -12.26 47.74
CA LYS A 818 20.31 -13.08 48.93
C LYS A 818 19.82 -14.49 48.58
N GLU A 819 18.91 -14.62 47.62
CA GLU A 819 18.39 -15.91 47.14
C GLU A 819 19.50 -16.72 46.45
N ARG A 820 20.31 -16.10 45.58
CA ARG A 820 21.48 -16.73 44.93
C ARG A 820 22.46 -17.28 45.97
N THR A 821 22.85 -16.46 46.96
CA THR A 821 23.75 -16.91 48.04
C THR A 821 23.14 -18.05 48.86
N THR A 822 21.84 -17.99 49.16
CA THR A 822 21.15 -19.04 49.92
C THR A 822 21.06 -20.35 49.15
N ALA A 823 20.73 -20.28 47.86
CA ALA A 823 20.71 -21.44 46.96
C ALA A 823 22.09 -22.11 46.88
N LEU A 824 23.13 -21.30 46.69
CA LEU A 824 24.51 -21.77 46.58
C LEU A 824 25.00 -22.44 47.88
N LYS A 825 24.69 -21.85 49.04
CA LYS A 825 24.94 -22.49 50.36
C LYS A 825 24.24 -23.83 50.52
N ARG A 826 23.00 -23.96 50.04
CA ARG A 826 22.23 -25.22 50.11
C ARG A 826 22.79 -26.29 49.18
N ILE A 827 23.15 -25.92 47.95
CA ILE A 827 23.76 -26.83 46.98
C ILE A 827 25.10 -27.35 47.54
N TYR A 828 25.95 -26.45 48.03
CA TYR A 828 27.24 -26.83 48.63
C TYR A 828 27.07 -27.71 49.88
N ALA A 829 26.15 -27.37 50.78
CA ALA A 829 25.89 -28.21 51.97
C ALA A 829 25.34 -29.61 51.64
N GLY A 830 24.61 -29.76 50.52
CA GLY A 830 24.00 -31.02 50.11
C GLY A 830 24.88 -31.93 49.26
N SER A 831 25.74 -31.35 48.40
CA SER A 831 26.53 -32.11 47.41
C SER A 831 27.98 -31.64 47.29
N GLY A 832 28.44 -30.77 48.19
CA GLY A 832 29.81 -30.23 48.18
C GLY A 832 30.18 -29.56 46.87
N LEU A 833 31.46 -29.69 46.50
CA LEU A 833 32.00 -29.14 45.26
C LEU A 833 31.34 -29.72 44.00
N ASP A 834 30.90 -30.97 44.02
CA ASP A 834 30.20 -31.60 42.88
C ASP A 834 28.89 -30.87 42.54
N GLY A 835 28.12 -30.46 43.56
CA GLY A 835 26.92 -29.65 43.34
C GLY A 835 27.22 -28.30 42.70
N VAL A 836 28.34 -27.68 43.06
CA VAL A 836 28.79 -26.41 42.46
C VAL A 836 29.19 -26.61 41.00
N ARG A 837 29.92 -27.68 40.67
CA ARG A 837 30.28 -28.04 39.28
C ARG A 837 29.04 -28.20 38.41
N ARG A 838 28.06 -28.98 38.87
CA ARG A 838 26.80 -29.17 38.16
C ARG A 838 26.03 -27.85 37.98
N LEU A 839 26.08 -26.95 38.96
CA LEU A 839 25.47 -25.62 38.84
C LEU A 839 26.17 -24.74 37.81
N ILE A 840 27.51 -24.75 37.74
CA ILE A 840 28.27 -24.01 36.72
C ILE A 840 27.87 -24.49 35.32
N ALA A 841 27.75 -25.80 35.12
CA ALA A 841 27.35 -26.38 33.84
C ALA A 841 25.88 -26.10 33.48
N ALA A 842 24.98 -26.01 34.47
CA ALA A 842 23.55 -25.80 34.25
C ALA A 842 23.10 -24.32 34.22
N ALA A 843 23.92 -23.40 34.70
CA ALA A 843 23.57 -21.98 34.74
C ALA A 843 23.69 -21.33 33.36
N GLU A 844 22.66 -20.58 32.96
CA GLU A 844 22.71 -19.74 31.74
C GLU A 844 23.86 -18.73 31.79
N ARG A 845 24.23 -18.24 32.99
CA ARG A 845 25.41 -17.38 33.20
C ARG A 845 26.35 -17.94 34.26
N PRO A 846 27.34 -18.76 33.87
CA PRO A 846 28.40 -19.24 34.75
C PRO A 846 29.12 -18.11 35.51
N GLY A 847 29.30 -16.94 34.89
CA GLY A 847 29.88 -15.77 35.56
C GLY A 847 29.12 -15.33 36.81
N THR A 848 27.78 -15.39 36.80
CA THR A 848 26.97 -15.04 37.98
C THR A 848 27.18 -16.02 39.13
N VAL A 849 27.40 -17.31 38.82
CA VAL A 849 27.76 -18.32 39.82
C VAL A 849 29.11 -17.98 40.41
N GLY A 850 30.10 -17.64 39.57
CA GLY A 850 31.44 -17.23 39.97
C GLY A 850 31.42 -16.05 40.94
N TRP A 851 30.74 -14.97 40.57
CA TRP A 851 30.62 -13.77 41.43
C TRP A 851 30.05 -14.10 42.81
N VAL A 852 28.92 -14.83 42.86
CA VAL A 852 28.22 -15.13 44.12
C VAL A 852 29.03 -16.10 44.99
N LEU A 853 29.67 -17.10 44.39
CA LEU A 853 30.50 -18.07 45.12
C LEU A 853 31.75 -17.40 45.68
N GLY A 854 32.41 -16.54 44.89
CA GLY A 854 33.59 -15.77 45.31
C GLY A 854 33.29 -14.81 46.46
N ALA A 855 32.21 -14.03 46.33
CA ALA A 855 31.77 -13.11 47.38
C ALA A 855 31.32 -13.85 48.67
N ALA A 856 30.80 -15.08 48.56
CA ALA A 856 30.34 -15.85 49.71
C ALA A 856 31.48 -16.56 50.47
N GLY A 857 32.66 -16.73 49.86
CA GLY A 857 33.84 -17.34 50.49
C GLY A 857 33.59 -18.75 51.03
N LEU A 858 32.81 -19.57 50.31
CA LEU A 858 32.32 -20.86 50.80
C LEU A 858 33.29 -22.03 50.65
N LEU A 859 34.25 -21.92 49.73
CA LEU A 859 35.19 -22.98 49.40
C LEU A 859 36.42 -22.94 50.30
N THR A 860 36.97 -24.11 50.61
CA THR A 860 38.32 -24.22 51.19
C THR A 860 39.40 -23.88 50.15
N ALA A 861 40.62 -23.55 50.57
CA ALA A 861 41.70 -23.22 49.63
C ALA A 861 41.98 -24.33 48.59
N ALA A 862 41.90 -25.60 48.99
CA ALA A 862 42.08 -26.72 48.08
C ALA A 862 40.92 -26.88 47.07
N GLU A 863 39.69 -26.57 47.48
CA GLU A 863 38.53 -26.58 46.58
C GLU A 863 38.52 -25.37 45.63
N GLU A 864 38.98 -24.20 46.08
CA GLU A 864 39.21 -23.03 45.22
C GLU A 864 40.22 -23.36 44.12
N ASP A 865 41.35 -23.98 44.48
CA ASP A 865 42.39 -24.35 43.51
C ASP A 865 41.86 -25.38 42.51
N ALA A 866 41.14 -26.39 42.99
CA ALA A 866 40.57 -27.43 42.14
C ALA A 866 39.56 -26.86 41.12
N ILE A 867 38.62 -26.01 41.54
CA ILE A 867 37.57 -25.49 40.65
C ILE A 867 38.11 -24.45 39.67
N LEU A 868 39.06 -23.61 40.10
CA LEU A 868 39.71 -22.64 39.21
C LEU A 868 40.58 -23.34 38.17
N ALA A 869 41.37 -24.36 38.55
CA ALA A 869 42.17 -25.13 37.59
C ALA A 869 41.30 -25.86 36.56
N GLU A 870 40.18 -26.43 37.00
CA GLU A 870 39.21 -27.10 36.12
C GLU A 870 38.56 -26.11 35.13
N THR A 871 38.05 -24.99 35.63
CA THR A 871 37.33 -24.00 34.81
C THR A 871 38.25 -23.15 33.92
N LEU A 872 39.52 -22.95 34.29
CA LEU A 872 40.54 -22.32 33.43
C LEU A 872 40.86 -23.16 32.19
N ARG A 873 40.76 -24.50 32.30
CA ARG A 873 41.02 -25.43 31.20
C ARG A 873 39.82 -25.57 30.27
N ALA A 874 38.61 -25.39 30.78
CA ALA A 874 37.38 -25.46 30.00
C ALA A 874 37.16 -24.22 29.13
N GLU A 875 36.77 -24.39 27.86
CA GLU A 875 36.50 -23.29 26.93
C GLU A 875 35.44 -22.31 27.45
N THR A 876 34.39 -22.81 28.11
CA THR A 876 33.28 -22.00 28.65
C THR A 876 33.46 -21.58 30.11
N GLY A 877 34.53 -22.03 30.77
CA GLY A 877 34.76 -21.77 32.20
C GLY A 877 35.32 -20.37 32.50
N LEU A 878 35.78 -19.63 31.48
CA LEU A 878 36.47 -18.36 31.69
C LEU A 878 35.54 -17.26 32.24
N GLU A 879 34.25 -17.22 31.86
CA GLU A 879 33.29 -16.24 32.42
C GLU A 879 33.13 -16.44 33.95
N PHE A 880 33.09 -17.71 34.39
CA PHE A 880 33.07 -18.08 35.81
C PHE A 880 34.36 -17.62 36.50
N VAL A 881 35.53 -17.96 35.94
CA VAL A 881 36.85 -17.62 36.52
C VAL A 881 36.97 -16.11 36.71
N ARG A 882 36.67 -15.32 35.66
CA ARG A 882 36.77 -13.85 35.70
C ARG A 882 35.92 -13.26 36.82
N SER A 883 34.66 -13.69 36.90
CA SER A 883 33.71 -13.19 37.89
C SER A 883 34.06 -13.65 39.32
N TYR A 884 34.52 -14.90 39.47
CA TYR A 884 34.94 -15.45 40.75
C TYR A 884 36.16 -14.74 41.31
N VAL A 885 37.21 -14.62 40.49
CA VAL A 885 38.47 -13.97 40.85
C VAL A 885 38.24 -12.50 41.19
N THR A 886 37.42 -11.79 40.41
CA THR A 886 37.07 -10.39 40.70
C THR A 886 36.40 -10.27 42.08
N ALA A 887 35.30 -11.00 42.30
CA ALA A 887 34.55 -10.94 43.56
C ALA A 887 35.37 -11.40 44.78
N ARG A 888 36.27 -12.38 44.60
CA ARG A 888 37.11 -12.90 45.69
C ARG A 888 38.29 -11.97 45.98
N SER A 889 38.85 -11.32 44.96
CA SER A 889 39.94 -10.33 45.12
C SER A 889 39.48 -9.08 45.86
N GLU A 890 38.22 -8.66 45.72
CA GLU A 890 37.64 -7.58 46.52
C GLU A 890 37.67 -7.88 48.03
N ALA A 891 37.58 -9.15 48.43
CA ALA A 891 37.57 -9.58 49.83
C ALA A 891 38.96 -10.02 50.35
N GLY A 892 39.79 -10.62 49.49
CA GLY A 892 41.09 -11.22 49.83
C GLY A 892 42.32 -10.38 49.49
N GLY A 893 42.16 -9.30 48.71
CA GLY A 893 43.24 -8.41 48.30
C GLY A 893 44.26 -9.06 47.35
N GLU A 894 45.32 -8.31 47.05
CA GLU A 894 46.39 -8.72 46.12
C GLU A 894 47.12 -10.00 46.56
N GLN A 895 47.24 -10.22 47.87
CA GLN A 895 47.88 -11.41 48.43
C GLN A 895 47.13 -12.70 48.04
N TRP A 896 45.79 -12.71 48.12
CA TRP A 896 45.01 -13.88 47.71
C TRP A 896 45.21 -14.22 46.24
N PHE A 897 45.23 -13.20 45.36
CA PHE A 897 45.47 -13.43 43.94
C PHE A 897 46.87 -13.98 43.69
N ALA A 898 47.90 -13.45 44.35
CA ALA A 898 49.27 -13.93 44.21
C ALA A 898 49.41 -15.41 44.64
N GLU A 899 48.75 -15.81 45.74
CA GLU A 899 48.73 -17.20 46.19
C GLU A 899 48.07 -18.13 45.15
N ARG A 900 46.96 -17.72 44.54
CA ARG A 900 46.27 -18.50 43.48
C ARG A 900 47.03 -18.50 42.16
N ALA A 901 47.65 -17.39 41.77
CA ALA A 901 48.49 -17.31 40.59
C ALA A 901 49.71 -18.26 40.68
N ALA A 902 50.17 -18.55 41.90
CA ALA A 902 51.23 -19.53 42.15
C ALA A 902 50.74 -20.98 42.26
N SER A 903 49.51 -21.23 42.77
CA SER A 903 49.02 -22.59 43.06
C SER A 903 48.10 -23.21 42.01
N VAL A 904 47.37 -22.40 41.24
CA VAL A 904 46.32 -22.86 40.31
C VAL A 904 46.86 -23.21 38.92
N PRO A 905 47.64 -22.33 38.25
CA PRO A 905 48.16 -22.63 36.93
C PRO A 905 49.26 -23.69 36.99
N SER A 906 49.18 -24.67 36.09
CA SER A 906 50.21 -25.67 35.84
C SER A 906 51.03 -25.40 34.56
N THR A 907 50.61 -24.41 33.77
CA THR A 907 51.27 -23.97 32.54
C THR A 907 51.21 -22.45 32.39
N ASP A 908 52.13 -21.89 31.62
CA ASP A 908 52.13 -20.45 31.28
C ASP A 908 50.84 -20.01 30.58
N ALA A 909 50.23 -20.90 29.80
CA ALA A 909 48.97 -20.64 29.12
C ALA A 909 47.81 -20.43 30.10
N GLU A 910 47.73 -21.27 31.14
CA GLU A 910 46.73 -21.17 32.22
C GLU A 910 46.94 -19.92 33.07
N LEU A 911 48.20 -19.53 33.32
CA LEU A 911 48.52 -18.29 34.04
C LEU A 911 48.08 -17.08 33.22
N GLY A 912 48.34 -17.06 31.91
CA GLY A 912 47.86 -16.02 31.00
C GLY A 912 46.33 -15.89 30.99
N ARG A 913 45.60 -17.02 30.97
CA ARG A 913 44.13 -17.05 31.11
C ARG A 913 43.66 -16.48 32.44
N LEU A 914 44.30 -16.86 33.55
CA LEU A 914 43.94 -16.37 34.87
C LEU A 914 44.12 -14.85 34.99
N LEU A 915 45.15 -14.28 34.36
CA LEU A 915 45.40 -12.84 34.34
C LEU A 915 44.29 -12.05 33.62
N THR A 916 43.53 -12.65 32.70
CA THR A 916 42.36 -11.99 32.05
C THR A 916 41.21 -11.68 33.01
N ALA A 917 41.27 -12.21 34.24
CA ALA A 917 40.33 -11.93 35.31
C ALA A 917 40.64 -10.64 36.09
N LEU A 918 41.84 -10.08 35.91
CA LEU A 918 42.21 -8.79 36.48
C LEU A 918 41.70 -7.62 35.59
N PRO A 919 41.64 -6.39 36.13
CA PRO A 919 41.29 -5.21 35.35
C PRO A 919 42.19 -5.07 34.11
N PHE A 920 41.58 -4.71 32.97
CA PHE A 920 42.27 -4.48 31.70
C PHE A 920 42.99 -3.13 31.75
N GLY A 921 44.26 -3.12 32.13
CA GLY A 921 45.09 -1.92 32.26
C GLY A 921 46.56 -2.23 32.55
N GLY A 922 47.41 -1.19 32.55
CA GLY A 922 48.87 -1.30 32.59
C GLY A 922 49.43 -2.21 33.70
N ALA A 923 48.85 -2.20 34.89
CA ALA A 923 49.31 -3.03 36.01
C ALA A 923 49.19 -4.55 35.73
N THR A 924 48.13 -4.98 35.03
CA THR A 924 47.93 -6.39 34.64
C THR A 924 48.89 -6.77 33.52
N TRP A 925 49.12 -5.87 32.56
CA TRP A 925 50.02 -6.11 31.45
C TRP A 925 51.48 -6.21 31.92
N ALA A 926 51.89 -5.36 32.87
CA ALA A 926 53.20 -5.45 33.50
C ALA A 926 53.40 -6.79 34.24
N ARG A 927 52.35 -7.31 34.91
CA ARG A 927 52.38 -8.64 35.54
C ARG A 927 52.50 -9.76 34.51
N ALA A 928 51.76 -9.69 33.40
CA ALA A 928 51.84 -10.67 32.33
C ALA A 928 53.25 -10.70 31.69
N ALA A 929 53.82 -9.53 31.40
CA ALA A 929 55.17 -9.41 30.86
C ALA A 929 56.25 -9.90 31.85
N ALA A 930 56.14 -9.57 33.14
CA ALA A 930 57.08 -10.01 34.17
C ALA A 930 57.05 -11.52 34.43
N ALA A 931 55.91 -12.18 34.17
CA ALA A 931 55.75 -13.63 34.31
C ALA A 931 56.38 -14.45 33.16
N GLY A 932 56.74 -13.81 32.05
CA GLY A 932 57.42 -14.44 30.91
C GLY A 932 56.67 -14.29 29.59
N SER A 933 57.38 -14.40 28.47
CA SER A 933 56.83 -14.11 27.13
C SER A 933 55.69 -15.06 26.72
N ALA A 934 55.72 -16.32 27.16
CA ALA A 934 54.65 -17.29 26.89
C ALA A 934 53.34 -16.95 27.65
N VAL A 935 53.47 -16.37 28.85
CA VAL A 935 52.33 -15.91 29.66
C VAL A 935 51.71 -14.65 29.03
N GLU A 936 52.57 -13.70 28.63
CA GLU A 936 52.18 -12.47 27.94
C GLU A 936 51.43 -12.76 26.62
N GLU A 937 51.95 -13.68 25.80
CA GLU A 937 51.30 -14.11 24.56
C GLU A 937 49.93 -14.75 24.81
N SER A 938 49.84 -15.65 25.80
CA SER A 938 48.57 -16.30 26.16
C SER A 938 47.51 -15.30 26.63
N TYR A 939 47.93 -14.31 27.43
CA TYR A 939 47.05 -13.24 27.92
C TYR A 939 46.48 -12.42 26.74
N TRP A 940 47.33 -11.85 25.88
CA TRP A 940 46.88 -10.95 24.81
C TRP A 940 46.01 -11.66 23.75
N LYS A 941 46.25 -12.95 23.50
CA LYS A 941 45.39 -13.75 22.62
C LYS A 941 43.95 -13.88 23.12
N GLN A 942 43.73 -13.79 24.44
CA GLN A 942 42.44 -14.11 25.09
C GLN A 942 41.83 -12.92 25.87
N ALA A 943 42.57 -11.83 26.04
CA ALA A 943 42.10 -10.64 26.72
C ALA A 943 40.83 -10.10 26.03
N THR A 944 39.84 -9.73 26.84
CA THR A 944 38.64 -9.03 26.36
C THR A 944 38.92 -7.54 26.33
N VAL A 945 38.69 -6.91 25.19
CA VAL A 945 38.76 -5.46 25.04
C VAL A 945 37.65 -4.84 25.88
N LEU A 946 38.04 -4.06 26.89
CA LEU A 946 37.15 -3.30 27.76
C LEU A 946 37.62 -1.85 27.77
N TRP A 947 36.76 -0.95 28.25
CA TRP A 947 37.11 0.45 28.43
C TRP A 947 38.35 0.59 29.32
N ILE A 948 39.39 1.29 28.84
CA ILE A 948 40.59 1.61 29.61
C ILE A 948 40.35 2.92 30.37
N GLU A 949 40.53 2.91 31.69
CA GLU A 949 40.32 4.09 32.53
C GLU A 949 41.41 5.16 32.36
N ASP A 950 42.67 4.75 32.17
CA ASP A 950 43.79 5.65 31.87
C ASP A 950 43.97 5.77 30.36
N PRO A 951 43.64 6.91 29.74
CA PRO A 951 43.75 7.06 28.30
C PRO A 951 45.19 6.88 27.77
N ALA A 952 46.21 7.09 28.61
CA ALA A 952 47.62 6.90 28.22
C ALA A 952 47.98 5.44 27.88
N ASP A 953 47.20 4.49 28.40
CA ASP A 953 47.40 3.05 28.22
C ASP A 953 46.80 2.52 26.89
N VAL A 954 45.98 3.31 26.20
CA VAL A 954 45.24 2.90 24.99
C VAL A 954 46.18 2.56 23.83
N GLU A 955 47.16 3.41 23.56
CA GLU A 955 48.13 3.17 22.48
C GLU A 955 48.96 1.91 22.76
N GLN A 956 49.40 1.72 24.01
CA GLN A 956 50.13 0.52 24.42
C GLN A 956 49.29 -0.75 24.21
N ALA A 957 48.00 -0.72 24.57
CA ALA A 957 47.09 -1.83 24.36
C ALA A 957 46.87 -2.12 22.88
N ALA A 958 46.65 -1.10 22.05
CA ALA A 958 46.52 -1.25 20.60
C ALA A 958 47.79 -1.85 19.96
N ARG A 959 48.98 -1.35 20.33
CA ARG A 959 50.28 -1.92 19.90
C ARG A 959 50.44 -3.38 20.31
N SER A 960 50.00 -3.75 21.52
CA SER A 960 50.11 -5.11 22.02
C SER A 960 49.12 -6.05 21.31
N LEU A 961 47.86 -5.65 21.14
CA LEU A 961 46.87 -6.41 20.38
C LEU A 961 47.32 -6.65 18.94
N TYR A 962 47.85 -5.61 18.28
CA TYR A 962 48.45 -5.73 16.96
C TYR A 962 49.62 -6.72 16.94
N ARG A 963 50.61 -6.55 17.84
CA ARG A 963 51.79 -7.41 17.95
C ARG A 963 51.45 -8.89 18.16
N PHE A 964 50.39 -9.19 18.90
CA PHE A 964 49.97 -10.56 19.20
C PHE A 964 48.89 -11.10 18.25
N GLY A 965 48.71 -10.48 17.07
CA GLY A 965 47.88 -11.00 15.99
C GLY A 965 46.37 -10.84 16.20
N ARG A 966 45.94 -9.79 16.92
CA ARG A 966 44.54 -9.45 17.18
C ARG A 966 44.16 -8.08 16.57
N PRO A 967 44.33 -7.85 15.26
CA PRO A 967 44.12 -6.52 14.65
C PRO A 967 42.67 -6.02 14.75
N LEU A 968 41.66 -6.91 14.64
CA LEU A 968 40.24 -6.52 14.78
C LEU A 968 39.91 -6.01 16.19
N ALA A 969 40.50 -6.61 17.22
CA ALA A 969 40.34 -6.15 18.60
C ALA A 969 41.01 -4.79 18.83
N ALA A 970 42.11 -4.51 18.11
CA ALA A 970 42.74 -3.20 18.12
C ALA A 970 41.86 -2.13 17.44
N VAL A 971 41.18 -2.48 16.33
CA VAL A 971 40.19 -1.60 15.68
C VAL A 971 39.06 -1.23 16.66
N GLU A 972 38.44 -2.23 17.30
CA GLU A 972 37.39 -2.01 18.30
C GLU A 972 37.84 -1.07 19.44
N LEU A 973 39.06 -1.29 19.97
CA LEU A 973 39.61 -0.48 21.06
C LEU A 973 39.84 0.99 20.63
N LEU A 974 40.41 1.20 19.45
CA LEU A 974 40.74 2.54 18.94
C LEU A 974 39.48 3.37 18.64
N VAL A 975 38.40 2.73 18.22
CA VAL A 975 37.10 3.40 18.04
C VAL A 975 36.39 3.64 19.36
N LEU A 976 36.41 2.68 20.29
CA LEU A 976 35.82 2.83 21.63
C LEU A 976 36.32 4.09 22.38
N HIS A 977 37.55 4.55 22.11
CA HIS A 977 38.19 5.68 22.78
C HIS A 977 38.35 6.95 21.92
N GLU A 978 37.50 7.12 20.91
CA GLU A 978 37.49 8.23 19.94
C GLU A 978 37.63 9.65 20.52
N GLY A 979 37.26 9.88 21.79
CA GLY A 979 37.33 11.19 22.46
C GLY A 979 38.48 11.41 23.45
N GLY A 980 39.41 10.46 23.62
CA GLY A 980 40.38 10.46 24.72
C GLY A 980 41.85 10.65 24.32
N VAL A 981 42.39 9.75 23.49
CA VAL A 981 43.80 9.75 23.04
C VAL A 981 43.88 9.43 21.56
N GLN A 982 44.61 10.27 20.82
CA GLN A 982 44.93 10.05 19.41
C GLN A 982 46.12 9.09 19.35
N ALA A 983 45.88 7.84 18.99
CA ALA A 983 46.95 6.92 18.66
C ALA A 983 47.75 7.46 17.47
N GLU A 984 49.05 7.18 17.45
CA GLU A 984 49.93 7.59 16.37
C GLU A 984 49.40 7.09 15.00
N PRO A 985 49.25 7.96 13.98
CA PRO A 985 48.63 7.59 12.70
C PRO A 985 49.28 6.39 11.99
N GLY A 986 50.59 6.20 12.14
CA GLY A 986 51.29 5.02 11.64
C GLY A 986 50.77 3.71 12.25
N LEU A 987 50.54 3.67 13.56
CA LEU A 987 49.93 2.52 14.24
C LEU A 987 48.51 2.24 13.75
N VAL A 988 47.69 3.28 13.54
CA VAL A 988 46.32 3.13 13.02
C VAL A 988 46.35 2.51 11.62
N ALA A 989 47.27 2.98 10.75
CA ALA A 989 47.48 2.41 9.43
C ALA A 989 47.94 0.94 9.49
N ASP A 990 48.92 0.61 10.34
CA ASP A 990 49.40 -0.76 10.53
C ASP A 990 48.27 -1.71 10.98
N VAL A 991 47.42 -1.26 11.90
CA VAL A 991 46.26 -2.02 12.40
C VAL A 991 45.23 -2.24 11.29
N LEU A 992 44.91 -1.22 10.49
CA LEU A 992 43.97 -1.32 9.37
C LEU A 992 44.50 -2.25 8.27
N GLU A 993 45.78 -2.19 7.93
CA GLU A 993 46.42 -3.07 6.94
C GLU A 993 46.36 -4.55 7.38
N ALA A 994 46.65 -4.84 8.65
CA ALA A 994 46.53 -6.19 9.19
C ALA A 994 45.06 -6.63 9.36
N ALA A 995 44.15 -5.72 9.67
CA ALA A 995 42.73 -6.02 9.77
C ALA A 995 42.13 -6.35 8.39
N ALA A 996 42.51 -5.62 7.34
CA ALA A 996 42.03 -5.82 5.97
C ALA A 996 42.43 -7.19 5.37
N THR A 997 43.43 -7.85 5.95
CA THR A 997 43.95 -9.15 5.52
C THR A 997 43.64 -10.29 6.48
N ALA A 998 42.89 -10.02 7.57
CA ALA A 998 42.58 -11.03 8.56
C ALA A 998 41.50 -12.02 8.06
N PRO A 999 41.67 -13.34 8.24
CA PRO A 999 40.69 -14.35 7.80
C PRO A 999 39.37 -14.28 8.59
N GLU A 1000 39.35 -13.59 9.74
CA GLU A 1000 38.18 -13.40 10.60
C GLU A 1000 37.28 -12.23 10.19
N VAL A 1001 37.54 -11.58 9.04
CA VAL A 1001 36.64 -10.59 8.40
C VAL A 1001 35.47 -11.30 7.68
N GLU A 1002 35.01 -12.44 8.21
CA GLU A 1002 33.75 -13.04 7.80
C GLU A 1002 32.62 -12.44 8.65
N GLY A 1003 32.11 -11.31 8.18
CA GLY A 1003 30.89 -10.69 8.70
C GLY A 1003 30.96 -9.16 8.78
N ASP A 1004 29.82 -8.56 8.47
CA ASP A 1004 29.44 -7.14 8.45
C ASP A 1004 29.69 -6.32 9.75
N ARG A 1005 30.46 -6.84 10.70
CA ARG A 1005 30.40 -6.41 12.11
C ARG A 1005 31.31 -5.22 12.47
N LEU A 1006 32.38 -4.96 11.71
CA LEU A 1006 33.35 -3.89 12.01
C LEU A 1006 33.57 -2.90 10.85
N GLY A 1007 32.69 -2.92 9.83
CA GLY A 1007 32.86 -2.07 8.64
C GLY A 1007 32.77 -0.58 8.92
N TRP A 1008 31.89 -0.19 9.86
CA TRP A 1008 31.77 1.19 10.31
C TRP A 1008 33.03 1.65 11.05
N GLU A 1009 33.51 0.84 12.00
CA GLU A 1009 34.71 1.14 12.81
C GLU A 1009 35.96 1.34 11.95
N MET A 1010 36.16 0.48 10.94
CA MET A 1010 37.28 0.64 9.99
C MET A 1010 37.15 1.91 9.15
N SER A 1011 35.92 2.28 8.77
CA SER A 1011 35.64 3.50 8.00
C SER A 1011 35.92 4.76 8.81
N GLU A 1012 35.57 4.77 10.10
CA GLU A 1012 35.88 5.89 11.03
C GLU A 1012 37.40 6.04 11.23
N LEU A 1013 38.13 4.94 11.46
CA LEU A 1013 39.58 5.02 11.59
C LEU A 1013 40.26 5.54 10.33
N LEU A 1014 39.77 5.17 9.15
CA LEU A 1014 40.28 5.67 7.87
C LEU A 1014 39.96 7.16 7.68
N ALA A 1015 38.78 7.63 8.13
CA ALA A 1015 38.45 9.06 8.15
C ALA A 1015 39.40 9.87 9.06
N ARG A 1016 39.81 9.32 10.22
CA ARG A 1016 40.81 9.96 11.08
C ARG A 1016 42.18 10.09 10.42
N LEU A 1017 42.57 9.11 9.59
CA LEU A 1017 43.81 9.18 8.83
C LEU A 1017 43.80 10.30 7.79
N ASP A 1018 42.65 10.58 7.17
CA ASP A 1018 42.49 11.74 6.27
C ASP A 1018 42.74 13.07 7.01
N ASP A 1019 42.13 13.24 8.18
CA ASP A 1019 42.19 14.49 8.95
C ASP A 1019 43.58 14.76 9.53
N ALA A 1020 44.33 13.71 9.88
CA ALA A 1020 45.68 13.83 10.43
C ALA A 1020 46.69 14.37 9.40
N ASN A 1021 46.45 14.17 8.10
CA ASN A 1021 47.28 14.59 6.96
C ASN A 1021 48.79 14.31 7.12
N SER A 1022 49.13 13.23 7.83
CA SER A 1022 50.49 12.90 8.27
C SER A 1022 51.08 11.67 7.59
N LEU A 1023 50.30 10.99 6.74
CA LEU A 1023 50.73 9.82 5.96
C LEU A 1023 50.80 10.16 4.47
N PRO A 1024 51.68 9.51 3.69
CA PRO A 1024 51.71 9.65 2.24
C PRO A 1024 50.39 9.19 1.61
N ASP A 1025 49.91 9.93 0.61
CA ASP A 1025 48.67 9.63 -0.11
C ASP A 1025 48.67 8.22 -0.72
N GLU A 1026 49.84 7.70 -1.15
CA GLU A 1026 49.96 6.36 -1.71
C GLU A 1026 49.59 5.27 -0.69
N ARG A 1027 49.91 5.49 0.59
CA ARG A 1027 49.60 4.55 1.67
C ARG A 1027 48.09 4.55 1.97
N ILE A 1028 47.47 5.72 1.95
CA ILE A 1028 46.01 5.85 2.13
C ILE A 1028 45.27 5.24 0.94
N ALA A 1029 45.74 5.45 -0.30
CA ALA A 1029 45.16 4.86 -1.50
C ALA A 1029 45.22 3.31 -1.46
N LEU A 1030 46.30 2.73 -0.95
CA LEU A 1030 46.41 1.28 -0.79
C LEU A 1030 45.41 0.74 0.23
N LEU A 1031 45.23 1.43 1.36
CA LEU A 1031 44.23 1.09 2.38
C LEU A 1031 42.81 1.19 1.82
N GLU A 1032 42.49 2.27 1.10
CA GLU A 1032 41.20 2.43 0.41
C GLU A 1032 40.96 1.31 -0.60
N TRP A 1033 41.98 0.88 -1.35
CA TRP A 1033 41.88 -0.22 -2.29
C TRP A 1033 41.61 -1.57 -1.61
N GLN A 1034 42.22 -1.80 -0.44
CA GLN A 1034 42.00 -3.02 0.34
C GLN A 1034 40.61 -3.07 0.98
N LEU A 1035 40.11 -1.91 1.41
CA LEU A 1035 38.84 -1.76 2.15
C LEU A 1035 37.66 -1.32 1.26
N LEU A 1036 37.81 -1.31 -0.07
CA LEU A 1036 36.83 -0.70 -0.99
C LEU A 1036 35.40 -1.26 -0.82
N ALA A 1037 35.25 -2.58 -0.72
CA ALA A 1037 33.96 -3.23 -0.52
C ALA A 1037 33.29 -2.85 0.82
N ILE A 1038 34.11 -2.57 1.85
CA ILE A 1038 33.63 -2.09 3.16
C ILE A 1038 33.16 -0.63 3.04
N LEU A 1039 33.91 0.21 2.32
CA LEU A 1039 33.56 1.61 2.10
C LEU A 1039 32.24 1.76 1.33
N ASP A 1040 31.97 0.94 0.32
CA ASP A 1040 30.71 1.00 -0.45
C ASP A 1040 29.48 0.56 0.38
N SER A 1041 29.69 -0.37 1.33
CA SER A 1041 28.58 -0.98 2.10
C SER A 1041 28.28 -0.26 3.43
N TYR A 1042 29.27 0.35 4.08
CA TYR A 1042 29.18 0.80 5.48
C TYR A 1042 29.51 2.28 5.71
N SER A 1043 29.88 3.02 4.66
CA SER A 1043 30.33 4.41 4.80
C SER A 1043 29.79 5.32 3.71
N GLU A 1044 29.50 6.56 4.08
CA GLU A 1044 29.27 7.64 3.12
C GLU A 1044 30.58 8.29 2.65
N ARG A 1045 31.73 7.87 3.22
CA ARG A 1045 33.07 8.37 2.83
C ARG A 1045 33.52 7.70 1.52
N PRO A 1046 33.66 8.44 0.40
CA PRO A 1046 34.23 7.90 -0.83
C PRO A 1046 35.73 7.62 -0.67
N PRO A 1047 36.34 6.79 -1.53
CA PRO A 1047 37.79 6.56 -1.54
C PRO A 1047 38.52 7.78 -2.12
N ARG A 1048 38.75 8.79 -1.26
CA ARG A 1048 39.24 10.12 -1.64
C ARG A 1048 40.63 10.09 -2.23
N ALA A 1049 41.55 9.29 -1.70
CA ALA A 1049 42.92 9.20 -2.21
C ALA A 1049 42.94 8.50 -3.59
N LEU A 1050 42.17 7.42 -3.76
CA LEU A 1050 42.02 6.76 -5.05
C LEU A 1050 41.32 7.65 -6.09
N HIS A 1051 40.27 8.39 -5.71
CA HIS A 1051 39.62 9.34 -6.61
C HIS A 1051 40.57 10.45 -7.04
N ARG A 1052 41.36 11.02 -6.12
CA ARG A 1052 42.41 12.01 -6.47
C ARG A 1052 43.45 11.44 -7.43
N ALA A 1053 43.87 10.19 -7.22
CA ALA A 1053 44.79 9.50 -8.13
C ALA A 1053 44.18 9.32 -9.53
N LEU A 1054 42.92 8.87 -9.64
CA LEU A 1054 42.21 8.75 -10.91
C LEU A 1054 42.07 10.11 -11.63
N THR A 1055 41.74 11.17 -10.89
CA THR A 1055 41.60 12.53 -11.43
C THR A 1055 42.93 13.11 -11.92
N SER A 1056 44.06 12.75 -11.29
CA SER A 1056 45.38 13.35 -11.58
C SER A 1056 46.23 12.53 -12.56
N ASP A 1057 46.03 11.21 -12.64
CA ASP A 1057 46.84 10.30 -13.45
C ASP A 1057 45.97 9.49 -14.46
N PRO A 1058 45.94 9.91 -15.73
CA PRO A 1058 45.25 9.19 -16.81
C PRO A 1058 45.75 7.75 -17.03
N THR A 1059 47.02 7.47 -16.73
CA THR A 1059 47.63 6.15 -16.88
C THR A 1059 47.10 5.22 -15.79
N PHE A 1060 47.00 5.70 -14.54
CA PHE A 1060 46.37 4.95 -13.45
C PHE A 1060 44.90 4.63 -13.74
N PHE A 1061 44.14 5.58 -14.28
CA PHE A 1061 42.77 5.32 -14.75
C PHE A 1061 42.73 4.19 -15.79
N ALA A 1062 43.62 4.21 -16.79
CA ALA A 1062 43.70 3.16 -17.81
C ALA A 1062 44.08 1.77 -17.24
N ASP A 1063 44.90 1.72 -16.19
CA ASP A 1063 45.26 0.49 -15.48
C ASP A 1063 44.07 -0.09 -14.73
N VAL A 1064 43.31 0.74 -14.01
CA VAL A 1064 42.08 0.31 -13.30
C VAL A 1064 41.03 -0.20 -14.30
N VAL A 1065 40.84 0.49 -15.44
CA VAL A 1065 39.96 0.00 -16.52
C VAL A 1065 40.40 -1.37 -17.03
N SER A 1066 41.71 -1.60 -17.14
CA SER A 1066 42.24 -2.89 -17.61
C SER A 1066 42.06 -4.03 -16.62
N PHE A 1067 41.95 -3.74 -15.31
CA PHE A 1067 41.60 -4.73 -14.29
C PHE A 1067 40.12 -5.12 -14.32
N GLY A 1068 39.22 -4.16 -14.59
CA GLY A 1068 37.77 -4.40 -14.59
C GLY A 1068 37.19 -4.94 -15.90
N TYR A 1069 37.85 -4.69 -17.04
CA TYR A 1069 37.33 -5.01 -18.38
C TYR A 1069 38.33 -5.82 -19.20
N LYS A 1070 37.84 -6.71 -20.09
CA LYS A 1070 38.67 -7.56 -20.97
C LYS A 1070 39.15 -6.85 -22.25
N ALA A 1071 40.23 -7.33 -22.84
CA ALA A 1071 40.70 -6.85 -24.15
C ALA A 1071 39.82 -7.39 -25.29
N ARG A 1072 39.76 -6.67 -26.42
CA ARG A 1072 39.00 -7.11 -27.61
C ARG A 1072 39.43 -8.48 -28.16
N ASN A 1073 40.70 -8.87 -27.97
CA ASN A 1073 41.29 -10.08 -28.55
C ASN A 1073 41.62 -11.16 -27.51
N ASP A 1074 41.13 -11.05 -26.28
CA ASP A 1074 41.30 -12.12 -25.29
C ASP A 1074 40.48 -13.34 -25.71
N ALA A 1075 41.14 -14.45 -26.04
CA ALA A 1075 40.48 -15.73 -26.29
C ALA A 1075 39.84 -16.25 -24.99
N ASP A 1076 38.65 -16.84 -25.09
CA ASP A 1076 37.96 -17.46 -23.95
C ASP A 1076 38.66 -18.78 -23.55
N GLU A 1077 39.87 -18.74 -22.97
CA GLU A 1077 40.47 -19.88 -22.27
C GLU A 1077 41.23 -19.49 -20.98
N GLU A 1078 41.04 -20.36 -19.97
CA GLU A 1078 41.66 -20.54 -18.63
C GLU A 1078 41.01 -19.91 -17.38
N ASP A 1079 40.99 -20.74 -16.31
CA ASP A 1079 40.45 -20.50 -14.98
C ASP A 1079 40.96 -19.16 -14.40
N VAL A 1080 40.08 -18.16 -14.33
CA VAL A 1080 40.38 -16.88 -13.68
C VAL A 1080 40.65 -17.15 -12.20
N SER A 1081 41.82 -16.75 -11.70
CA SER A 1081 42.14 -16.92 -10.29
C SER A 1081 41.16 -16.14 -9.40
N GLU A 1082 40.87 -16.64 -8.20
CA GLU A 1082 40.02 -15.95 -7.23
C GLU A 1082 40.57 -14.54 -6.91
N THR A 1083 41.89 -14.39 -6.90
CA THR A 1083 42.58 -13.10 -6.76
C THR A 1083 42.30 -12.12 -7.91
N ASP A 1084 42.20 -12.61 -9.15
CA ASP A 1084 41.89 -11.78 -10.31
C ASP A 1084 40.41 -11.35 -10.31
N LEU A 1085 39.50 -12.22 -9.85
CA LEU A 1085 38.09 -11.88 -9.66
C LEU A 1085 37.89 -10.79 -8.61
N VAL A 1086 38.54 -10.91 -7.44
CA VAL A 1086 38.51 -9.89 -6.39
C VAL A 1086 39.06 -8.55 -6.90
N ARG A 1087 40.16 -8.59 -7.67
CA ARG A 1087 40.76 -7.38 -8.26
C ARG A 1087 39.84 -6.73 -9.29
N ALA A 1088 39.20 -7.52 -10.16
CA ALA A 1088 38.26 -7.02 -11.15
C ALA A 1088 37.01 -6.40 -10.51
N HIS A 1089 36.48 -7.02 -9.45
CA HIS A 1089 35.34 -6.51 -8.70
C HIS A 1089 35.66 -5.15 -8.06
N ARG A 1090 36.80 -5.03 -7.38
CA ARG A 1090 37.25 -3.75 -6.79
C ARG A 1090 37.47 -2.67 -7.85
N ALA A 1091 38.06 -3.03 -9.00
CA ALA A 1091 38.23 -2.09 -10.10
C ALA A 1091 36.88 -1.57 -10.62
N TYR A 1092 35.89 -2.46 -10.75
CA TYR A 1092 34.53 -2.08 -11.15
C TYR A 1092 33.86 -1.16 -10.13
N GLU A 1093 33.93 -1.47 -8.83
CA GLU A 1093 33.41 -0.63 -7.75
C GLU A 1093 34.07 0.76 -7.74
N LEU A 1094 35.40 0.81 -7.89
CA LEU A 1094 36.14 2.06 -7.91
C LEU A 1094 35.72 2.95 -9.10
N LEU A 1095 35.63 2.36 -10.29
CA LEU A 1095 35.20 3.08 -11.49
C LEU A 1095 33.76 3.57 -11.39
N ARG A 1096 32.87 2.79 -10.76
CA ARG A 1096 31.48 3.18 -10.52
C ARG A 1096 31.35 4.30 -9.47
N SER A 1097 32.20 4.31 -8.46
CA SER A 1097 32.21 5.36 -7.42
C SER A 1097 32.92 6.64 -7.85
N PHE A 1098 33.64 6.64 -8.98
CA PHE A 1098 34.43 7.78 -9.45
C PHE A 1098 33.53 8.89 -10.03
N ARG A 1099 33.35 9.97 -9.26
CA ARG A 1099 32.41 11.07 -9.56
C ARG A 1099 33.08 12.45 -9.70
N THR A 1100 34.40 12.50 -9.86
CA THR A 1100 35.15 13.76 -9.88
C THR A 1100 35.73 14.03 -11.26
N VAL A 1101 35.33 15.14 -11.88
CA VAL A 1101 35.79 15.52 -13.22
C VAL A 1101 37.24 16.02 -13.17
N PRO A 1102 38.14 15.52 -14.04
CA PRO A 1102 39.48 16.08 -14.22
C PRO A 1102 39.46 17.57 -14.53
N GLY A 1103 40.32 18.35 -13.85
CA GLY A 1103 40.35 19.81 -13.98
C GLY A 1103 39.31 20.56 -13.14
N LEU A 1104 38.49 19.87 -12.33
CA LEU A 1104 37.55 20.54 -11.42
C LEU A 1104 38.30 21.24 -10.27
N GLY A 1105 38.19 22.57 -10.22
CA GLY A 1105 38.77 23.41 -9.18
C GLY A 1105 37.92 23.47 -7.89
N PRO A 1106 38.50 23.95 -6.76
CA PRO A 1106 37.76 24.13 -5.51
C PRO A 1106 36.62 25.14 -5.58
N ASP A 1107 36.64 26.04 -6.57
CA ASP A 1107 35.60 27.03 -6.83
C ASP A 1107 34.43 26.49 -7.69
N GLY A 1108 34.50 25.21 -8.08
CA GLY A 1108 33.51 24.57 -8.93
C GLY A 1108 33.65 24.91 -10.42
N SER A 1109 34.75 25.54 -10.85
CA SER A 1109 35.08 25.73 -12.27
C SER A 1109 35.83 24.52 -12.84
N VAL A 1110 35.73 24.28 -14.14
CA VAL A 1110 36.48 23.22 -14.83
C VAL A 1110 37.57 23.86 -15.69
N ASP A 1111 38.82 23.49 -15.45
CA ASP A 1111 39.96 23.92 -16.25
C ASP A 1111 40.00 23.16 -17.59
N GLU A 1112 39.82 23.90 -18.69
CA GLU A 1112 39.69 23.33 -20.04
C GLU A 1112 40.95 22.58 -20.49
N GLU A 1113 42.14 23.15 -20.24
CA GLU A 1113 43.40 22.55 -20.67
C GLU A 1113 43.70 21.24 -19.93
N THR A 1114 43.48 21.22 -18.61
CA THR A 1114 43.66 20.03 -17.76
C THR A 1114 42.67 18.93 -18.14
N LEU A 1115 41.37 19.26 -18.29
CA LEU A 1115 40.36 18.28 -18.70
C LEU A 1115 40.70 17.67 -20.06
N ARG A 1116 41.01 18.52 -21.05
CA ARG A 1116 41.31 18.09 -22.41
C ARG A 1116 42.56 17.21 -22.47
N SER A 1117 43.64 17.62 -21.79
CA SER A 1117 44.88 16.83 -21.72
C SER A 1117 44.65 15.47 -21.07
N TRP A 1118 43.93 15.44 -19.94
CA TRP A 1118 43.63 14.19 -19.22
C TRP A 1118 42.84 13.23 -20.10
N VAL A 1119 41.80 13.71 -20.79
CA VAL A 1119 40.94 12.87 -21.64
C VAL A 1119 41.70 12.32 -22.84
N LEU A 1120 42.50 13.15 -23.54
CA LEU A 1120 43.27 12.67 -24.68
C LEU A 1120 44.28 11.59 -24.28
N GLN A 1121 44.99 11.78 -23.16
CA GLN A 1121 45.95 10.81 -22.66
C GLN A 1121 45.26 9.52 -22.19
N ALA A 1122 44.17 9.60 -21.42
CA ALA A 1122 43.41 8.43 -20.97
C ALA A 1122 42.94 7.58 -22.17
N ARG A 1123 42.45 8.22 -23.24
CA ARG A 1123 42.01 7.53 -24.46
C ARG A 1123 43.17 6.81 -25.15
N GLU A 1124 44.33 7.44 -25.26
CA GLU A 1124 45.52 6.84 -25.84
C GLU A 1124 45.97 5.61 -25.05
N GLU A 1125 46.06 5.73 -23.73
CA GLU A 1125 46.50 4.67 -22.81
C GLU A 1125 45.55 3.46 -22.79
N ILE A 1126 44.23 3.72 -22.78
CA ILE A 1126 43.21 2.66 -22.81
C ILE A 1126 43.21 1.93 -24.15
N LYS A 1127 43.37 2.67 -25.25
CA LYS A 1127 43.47 2.10 -26.61
C LYS A 1127 44.73 1.26 -26.76
N ALA A 1128 45.86 1.70 -26.22
CA ALA A 1128 47.11 0.94 -26.21
C ALA A 1128 46.98 -0.40 -25.46
N ARG A 1129 46.12 -0.46 -24.43
CA ARG A 1129 45.77 -1.67 -23.66
C ARG A 1129 44.62 -2.49 -24.30
N GLY A 1130 44.12 -2.11 -25.48
CA GLY A 1130 43.12 -2.88 -26.23
C GLY A 1130 41.72 -2.94 -25.62
N ARG A 1131 41.34 -1.94 -24.79
CA ARG A 1131 40.03 -1.85 -24.15
C ARG A 1131 39.11 -0.89 -24.93
N GLU A 1132 37.90 -1.32 -25.29
CA GLU A 1132 36.97 -0.51 -26.08
C GLU A 1132 36.04 0.38 -25.24
N VAL A 1133 36.00 0.18 -23.91
CA VAL A 1133 35.09 0.87 -22.99
C VAL A 1133 35.55 2.25 -22.53
N GLY A 1134 36.75 2.69 -22.96
CA GLY A 1134 37.36 3.93 -22.45
C GLY A 1134 36.49 5.17 -22.60
N ASP A 1135 36.02 5.43 -23.82
CA ASP A 1135 35.17 6.59 -24.10
C ASP A 1135 33.85 6.53 -23.30
N LEU A 1136 33.25 5.34 -23.12
CA LEU A 1136 32.04 5.17 -22.31
C LEU A 1136 32.29 5.59 -20.85
N LEU A 1137 33.37 5.12 -20.24
CA LEU A 1137 33.72 5.43 -18.84
C LEU A 1137 34.11 6.89 -18.66
N ILE A 1138 34.80 7.49 -19.65
CA ILE A 1138 35.06 8.93 -19.66
C ILE A 1138 33.73 9.70 -19.70
N GLY A 1139 32.78 9.26 -20.53
CA GLY A 1139 31.43 9.80 -20.56
C GLY A 1139 30.72 9.74 -19.20
N HIS A 1140 30.87 8.64 -18.44
CA HIS A 1140 30.33 8.54 -17.09
C HIS A 1140 30.90 9.62 -16.16
N VAL A 1141 32.21 9.85 -16.21
CA VAL A 1141 32.86 10.87 -15.36
C VAL A 1141 32.38 12.27 -15.72
N LEU A 1142 32.24 12.59 -17.01
CA LEU A 1142 31.79 13.90 -17.48
C LEU A 1142 30.36 14.27 -17.02
N ARG A 1143 29.53 13.29 -16.64
CA ARG A 1143 28.20 13.54 -16.06
C ARG A 1143 28.27 14.38 -14.77
N TYR A 1144 29.37 14.31 -14.05
CA TYR A 1144 29.54 15.02 -12.77
C TYR A 1144 30.11 16.43 -12.94
N ALA A 1145 30.21 16.93 -14.17
CA ALA A 1145 30.57 18.31 -14.43
C ALA A 1145 29.50 19.28 -13.89
N PRO A 1146 29.89 20.46 -13.41
CA PRO A 1146 28.95 21.50 -12.98
C PRO A 1146 28.22 22.13 -14.17
N ALA A 1147 27.24 22.99 -13.88
CA ALA A 1147 26.67 23.88 -14.89
C ALA A 1147 27.70 24.96 -15.27
N GLY A 1148 27.60 25.47 -16.51
CA GLY A 1148 28.42 26.56 -17.00
C GLY A 1148 28.09 27.90 -16.34
N ALA A 1149 28.88 28.93 -16.67
CA ALA A 1149 28.64 30.28 -16.17
C ALA A 1149 27.30 30.86 -16.66
N ASP A 1150 26.76 30.30 -17.75
CA ASP A 1150 25.44 30.58 -18.31
C ASP A 1150 24.28 29.86 -17.60
N GLY A 1151 24.57 29.04 -16.58
CA GLY A 1151 23.57 28.24 -15.85
C GLY A 1151 23.07 27.02 -16.61
N ILE A 1152 23.66 26.69 -17.77
CA ILE A 1152 23.30 25.53 -18.60
C ILE A 1152 24.27 24.38 -18.32
N TRP A 1153 23.79 23.14 -18.31
CA TRP A 1153 24.63 21.96 -18.08
C TRP A 1153 24.90 21.22 -19.42
N PRO A 1154 26.10 20.63 -19.63
CA PRO A 1154 27.30 20.70 -18.77
C PRO A 1154 28.08 22.02 -18.93
N ALA A 1155 29.11 22.27 -18.13
CA ALA A 1155 29.96 23.47 -18.28
C ALA A 1155 30.65 23.56 -19.64
N GLU A 1156 30.97 24.78 -20.09
CA GLU A 1156 31.51 25.09 -21.43
C GLU A 1156 32.70 24.20 -21.84
N PRO A 1157 33.72 23.95 -20.98
CA PRO A 1157 34.84 23.07 -21.34
C PRO A 1157 34.44 21.64 -21.71
N VAL A 1158 33.38 21.11 -21.10
CA VAL A 1158 32.85 19.78 -21.43
C VAL A 1158 32.10 19.81 -22.75
N ARG A 1159 31.37 20.89 -23.04
CA ARG A 1159 30.69 21.06 -24.34
C ARG A 1159 31.71 21.15 -25.47
N ASP A 1160 32.74 21.97 -25.30
CA ASP A 1160 33.83 22.11 -26.28
C ASP A 1160 34.55 20.78 -26.53
N LEU A 1161 34.80 20.00 -25.47
CA LEU A 1161 35.37 18.66 -25.57
C LEU A 1161 34.46 17.69 -26.35
N ILE A 1162 33.15 17.70 -26.11
CA ILE A 1162 32.20 16.84 -26.85
C ILE A 1162 32.20 17.18 -28.34
N GLU A 1163 32.17 18.47 -28.69
CA GLU A 1163 32.24 18.91 -30.09
C GLU A 1163 33.58 18.56 -30.75
N GLU A 1164 34.70 18.73 -30.04
CA GLU A 1164 36.03 18.43 -30.55
C GLU A 1164 36.23 16.94 -30.81
N LEU A 1165 35.88 16.09 -29.83
CA LEU A 1165 36.16 14.66 -29.91
C LEU A 1165 35.21 13.92 -30.83
N ALA A 1166 33.97 14.40 -30.97
CA ALA A 1166 32.91 13.82 -31.80
C ALA A 1166 32.79 12.29 -31.65
N SER A 1167 32.84 11.78 -30.42
CA SER A 1167 32.81 10.35 -30.10
C SER A 1167 31.44 9.90 -29.62
N ASP A 1168 30.76 9.10 -30.45
CA ASP A 1168 29.46 8.51 -30.11
C ASP A 1168 29.53 7.61 -28.85
N ALA A 1169 30.68 6.98 -28.58
CA ALA A 1169 30.86 6.14 -27.39
C ALA A 1169 30.92 6.98 -26.11
N LEU A 1170 31.56 8.16 -26.16
CA LEU A 1170 31.61 9.09 -25.05
C LEU A 1170 30.23 9.69 -24.76
N GLU A 1171 29.52 10.10 -25.82
CA GLU A 1171 28.16 10.61 -25.73
C GLU A 1171 27.19 9.57 -25.16
N ARG A 1172 27.30 8.30 -25.58
CA ARG A 1172 26.52 7.19 -24.99
C ARG A 1172 26.85 6.95 -23.52
N GLY A 1173 28.13 7.09 -23.13
CA GLY A 1173 28.54 6.99 -21.74
C GLY A 1173 27.85 8.07 -20.90
N LEU A 1174 27.96 9.32 -21.34
CA LEU A 1174 27.31 10.45 -20.70
C LEU A 1174 25.79 10.26 -20.61
N TRP A 1175 25.15 9.84 -21.71
CA TRP A 1175 23.73 9.50 -21.75
C TRP A 1175 23.36 8.42 -20.72
N THR A 1176 24.16 7.36 -20.62
CA THR A 1176 23.91 6.23 -19.69
C THR A 1176 24.00 6.70 -18.24
N GLU A 1177 25.03 7.47 -17.90
CA GLU A 1177 25.24 7.93 -16.53
C GLU A 1177 24.22 9.01 -16.10
N ILE A 1178 23.65 9.78 -17.04
CA ILE A 1178 22.49 10.63 -16.76
C ILE A 1178 21.33 9.81 -16.20
N HIS A 1179 21.07 8.63 -16.73
CA HIS A 1179 19.99 7.77 -16.27
C HIS A 1179 20.37 7.02 -14.98
N ASN A 1180 21.59 6.48 -14.88
CA ASN A 1180 22.06 5.78 -13.68
C ASN A 1180 22.09 6.69 -12.43
N SER A 1181 22.48 7.95 -12.61
CA SER A 1181 22.57 8.93 -11.52
C SER A 1181 21.21 9.33 -10.94
N ARG A 1182 20.10 9.01 -11.61
CA ARG A 1182 18.74 9.24 -11.11
C ARG A 1182 18.41 8.37 -9.89
N GLY A 1183 19.02 7.18 -9.78
CA GLY A 1183 18.78 6.25 -8.68
C GLY A 1183 17.35 5.69 -8.63
N VAL A 1184 16.97 5.15 -7.47
CA VAL A 1184 15.62 4.60 -7.23
C VAL A 1184 14.64 5.74 -7.02
N THR A 1185 13.59 5.80 -7.84
CA THR A 1185 12.47 6.74 -7.68
C THR A 1185 11.27 6.02 -7.09
N THR A 1186 10.42 6.76 -6.36
CA THR A 1186 9.13 6.27 -5.87
C THR A 1186 8.03 7.23 -6.31
N ARG A 1187 6.87 6.67 -6.64
CA ARG A 1187 5.68 7.43 -7.06
C ARG A 1187 4.42 6.69 -6.62
N GLY A 1188 3.31 7.40 -6.53
CA GLY A 1188 1.99 6.78 -6.35
C GLY A 1188 1.64 5.87 -7.52
N VAL A 1189 0.93 4.78 -7.25
CA VAL A 1189 0.52 3.76 -8.25
C VAL A 1189 -0.26 4.36 -9.44
N THR A 1190 -0.87 5.53 -9.25
CA THR A 1190 -1.75 6.22 -10.21
C THR A 1190 -1.23 7.61 -10.60
N GLU A 1191 0.02 7.96 -10.28
CA GLU A 1191 0.55 9.34 -10.42
C GLU A 1191 1.07 9.65 -11.84
N GLY A 1192 1.41 8.64 -12.63
CA GLY A 1192 1.89 8.80 -14.00
C GLY A 1192 3.30 9.42 -14.11
N GLY A 1193 3.62 9.94 -15.30
CA GLY A 1193 4.96 10.40 -15.70
C GLY A 1193 5.30 11.85 -15.40
N GLY A 1194 4.73 12.45 -14.34
CA GLY A 1194 4.93 13.88 -14.04
C GLY A 1194 6.38 14.25 -13.71
N GLN A 1195 7.09 13.37 -13.00
CA GLN A 1195 8.49 13.58 -12.63
C GLN A 1195 9.39 13.60 -13.89
N GLU A 1196 9.17 12.66 -14.79
CA GLU A 1196 9.91 12.51 -16.05
C GLU A 1196 9.71 13.71 -16.98
N ARG A 1197 8.49 14.25 -17.08
CA ARG A 1197 8.21 15.45 -17.88
C ARG A 1197 8.98 16.67 -17.39
N THR A 1198 9.05 16.86 -16.07
CA THR A 1198 9.80 17.98 -15.47
C THR A 1198 11.30 17.89 -15.84
N ILE A 1199 11.86 16.68 -15.82
CA ILE A 1199 13.26 16.43 -16.22
C ILE A 1199 13.43 16.67 -17.72
N ALA A 1200 12.51 16.16 -18.55
CA ALA A 1200 12.56 16.34 -20.00
C ALA A 1200 12.50 17.82 -20.41
N GLU A 1201 11.64 18.62 -19.76
CA GLU A 1201 11.55 20.07 -19.96
C GLU A 1201 12.87 20.77 -19.67
N GLN A 1202 13.55 20.39 -18.59
CA GLN A 1202 14.86 20.94 -18.25
C GLN A 1202 15.92 20.61 -19.31
N PHE A 1203 16.03 19.35 -19.74
CA PHE A 1203 16.99 18.94 -20.78
C PHE A 1203 16.67 19.56 -22.14
N ARG A 1204 15.39 19.74 -22.47
CA ARG A 1204 14.95 20.45 -23.69
C ARG A 1204 15.36 21.91 -23.66
N HIS A 1205 15.12 22.59 -22.54
CA HIS A 1205 15.54 23.97 -22.35
C HIS A 1205 17.06 24.15 -22.54
N TRP A 1206 17.87 23.24 -21.97
CA TRP A 1206 19.31 23.25 -22.18
C TRP A 1206 19.70 22.97 -23.64
N ALA A 1207 19.05 22.01 -24.30
CA ALA A 1207 19.31 21.72 -25.71
C ALA A 1207 19.03 22.93 -26.63
N GLU A 1208 17.91 23.61 -26.43
CA GLU A 1208 17.53 24.82 -27.20
C GLU A 1208 18.52 25.97 -26.99
N ALA A 1209 19.02 26.15 -25.77
CA ALA A 1209 20.00 27.19 -25.45
C ALA A 1209 21.35 26.97 -26.16
N LEU A 1210 21.72 25.72 -26.45
CA LEU A 1210 23.03 25.34 -27.00
C LEU A 1210 23.05 25.17 -28.53
N GLU A 1211 21.89 25.08 -29.17
CA GLU A 1211 21.73 24.72 -30.60
C GLU A 1211 22.45 25.68 -31.57
N GLY A 1212 22.77 26.90 -31.15
CA GLY A 1212 23.51 27.86 -31.97
C GLY A 1212 25.04 27.68 -31.99
N ARG A 1213 25.62 26.91 -31.05
CA ARG A 1213 27.09 26.87 -30.84
C ARG A 1213 27.67 25.47 -30.54
N TRP A 1214 26.93 24.61 -29.84
CA TRP A 1214 27.36 23.25 -29.49
C TRP A 1214 26.34 22.21 -29.98
N LEU A 1215 26.46 21.84 -31.26
CA LEU A 1215 25.45 21.05 -31.98
C LEU A 1215 25.34 19.61 -31.47
N ARG A 1216 26.46 18.93 -31.21
CA ARG A 1216 26.46 17.55 -30.70
C ARG A 1216 25.97 17.51 -29.26
N THR A 1217 26.39 18.47 -28.44
CA THR A 1217 25.90 18.59 -27.06
C THR A 1217 24.39 18.83 -27.03
N ALA A 1218 23.87 19.76 -27.85
CA ALA A 1218 22.43 20.00 -27.96
C ALA A 1218 21.67 18.75 -28.42
N ALA A 1219 22.19 18.01 -29.41
CA ALA A 1219 21.58 16.77 -29.89
C ALA A 1219 21.54 15.69 -28.79
N LEU A 1220 22.61 15.54 -28.01
CA LEU A 1220 22.65 14.63 -26.87
C LEU A 1220 21.58 14.98 -25.83
N LEU A 1221 21.51 16.24 -25.39
CA LEU A 1221 20.52 16.68 -24.40
C LEU A 1221 19.08 16.52 -24.90
N ARG A 1222 18.84 16.75 -26.21
CA ARG A 1222 17.55 16.48 -26.83
C ARG A 1222 17.18 15.00 -26.78
N SER A 1223 18.13 14.10 -27.07
CA SER A 1223 17.89 12.65 -26.97
C SER A 1223 17.57 12.19 -25.54
N VAL A 1224 18.15 12.85 -24.53
CA VAL A 1224 17.83 12.62 -23.11
C VAL A 1224 16.40 13.10 -22.81
N ALA A 1225 16.02 14.29 -23.28
CA ALA A 1225 14.66 14.79 -23.12
C ALA A 1225 13.62 13.85 -23.76
N GLU A 1226 13.85 13.41 -25.00
CA GLU A 1226 12.97 12.46 -25.71
C GLU A 1226 12.85 11.11 -25.00
N SER A 1227 13.95 10.62 -24.42
CA SER A 1227 13.97 9.40 -23.59
C SER A 1227 13.07 9.54 -22.36
N TYR A 1228 13.23 10.63 -21.60
CA TYR A 1228 12.39 10.90 -20.43
C TYR A 1228 10.92 11.13 -20.80
N GLU A 1229 10.61 11.71 -21.97
CA GLU A 1229 9.22 11.77 -22.45
C GLU A 1229 8.66 10.40 -22.82
N GLY A 1230 9.49 9.51 -23.35
CA GLY A 1230 9.15 8.11 -23.56
C GLY A 1230 8.82 7.42 -22.24
N ASP A 1231 9.66 7.61 -21.22
CA ASP A 1231 9.41 7.12 -19.87
C ASP A 1231 8.12 7.72 -19.30
N ALA A 1232 7.90 9.03 -19.44
CA ALA A 1232 6.69 9.69 -18.95
C ALA A 1232 5.41 9.05 -19.52
N ARG A 1233 5.38 8.82 -20.84
CA ARG A 1233 4.25 8.15 -21.52
C ARG A 1233 4.06 6.71 -21.04
N ARG A 1234 5.14 5.98 -20.78
CA ARG A 1234 5.08 4.62 -20.21
C ARG A 1234 4.46 4.66 -18.82
N GLU A 1235 4.92 5.56 -17.96
CA GLU A 1235 4.40 5.71 -16.60
C GLU A 1235 2.93 6.14 -16.58
N ASP A 1236 2.49 7.01 -17.50
CA ASP A 1236 1.06 7.33 -17.63
C ASP A 1236 0.23 6.11 -18.05
N THR A 1237 0.73 5.34 -19.01
CA THR A 1237 0.07 4.10 -19.47
C THR A 1237 -0.06 3.10 -18.32
N ASP A 1238 1.01 2.93 -17.54
CA ASP A 1238 1.03 2.06 -16.37
C ASP A 1238 0.08 2.56 -15.27
N ALA A 1239 0.02 3.88 -15.03
CA ALA A 1239 -0.93 4.48 -14.08
C ALA A 1239 -2.38 4.25 -14.53
N GLU A 1240 -2.68 4.41 -15.81
CA GLU A 1240 -4.00 4.13 -16.36
C GLU A 1240 -4.39 2.66 -16.22
N LEU A 1241 -3.49 1.74 -16.56
CA LEU A 1241 -3.69 0.29 -16.43
C LEU A 1241 -3.83 -0.14 -14.97
N ASN A 1242 -3.06 0.45 -14.06
CA ASN A 1242 -3.18 0.18 -12.62
C ASN A 1242 -4.55 0.62 -12.11
N GLU A 1243 -5.02 1.82 -12.44
CA GLU A 1243 -6.37 2.24 -12.03
C GLU A 1243 -7.45 1.31 -12.60
N ASP A 1244 -7.27 0.79 -13.82
CA ASP A 1244 -8.21 -0.14 -14.42
C ASP A 1244 -8.16 -1.52 -13.75
N TYR A 1245 -6.99 -2.14 -13.58
CA TYR A 1245 -6.82 -3.56 -13.18
C TYR A 1245 -6.59 -3.85 -11.70
N TRP A 1246 -6.33 -2.84 -10.87
CA TRP A 1246 -5.98 -3.06 -9.46
C TRP A 1246 -7.12 -3.78 -8.70
N ASP A 1247 -6.81 -4.84 -7.94
CA ASP A 1247 -7.80 -5.69 -7.26
C ASP A 1247 -7.71 -5.62 -5.73
#